data_AF-A0A9P5BWD7-F1
#
_entry.id   AF-A0A9P5BWD7-F1
#
_cell.length_a   1.000
_cell.length_b   1.000
_cell.length_c   1.000
_cell.angle_alpha   90.00
_cell.angle_beta   90.00
_cell.angle_gamma   90.00
#
_symmetry.space_group_name_H-M   'P 1'
#
loop_
_entity.id
_entity.type
_entity.pdbx_description
1 polymer ?
#
loop_
_entity_poly.entity_id
_entity_poly.type
_entity_poly.pdbx_seq_one_letter_code
_entity_poly.pdbx_strand_id
1 'polypeptide(L)'
;MFWLRQLNRDRFDTLTENWKVVVIGYGLAVTELQRARRLLALSSHTHEFAEELRNRGHENWEPMEFPETLLLEAESGLLVREVQEEIAKQMRCPPNYANSVMQLNMGEGKSSVIVPIIAAFLAQGDLVIVAKSQSRQMFQMLVSKLGGLLNRRIYHMPFSRALKLSSSEADAIAEIYQECRANRGILLVQPEHILSFKLMGIECLLNGQPDVGRSLLRTQRFFDTHSRDIVDESDENFSVKFELVYTMGTQTPIQLSPERWTIIHSLLGLVARYAGDVKKMFPSSIELDDHQVSGYSRTRILRADAEEKLLDLISDHICKFGISGLLSIARQPSEIRQIILRYIRQSDLAPADVDGAEKGAFFTETTKGPLLLLRGLIAGGVLSFALKSKRWRVNYGIDPSRKPKTQSAVPYRSKDSPSPRSEFSHPDVVITLTSLTYYYGGLDDQDLFDTFAHLEKSDQSDVEYQIWVRTAEALPEAFRHLTGVNIKDRHQCTTEIFPSLRYSKGAIDYFLSHIVFPKAMKEFPYKLSASGWDLGAIKSHPTTGFSGTNDSRQVLPLSVHYLDSEKQNHTNALVLAYLLQDENSLKLLPPQTDAERLLKIIDRMELPIRVILDAGAQILELSNIQVAETWLRISNSNGTKAKAAIFFNDNEELSVLDHNGCVELLQTSPFSKHLDECLVYLDQAHTRGTDLRMPKHYRAAVTLGANLTKDTLVQACMRMRKLGKGQSVIFCIPEEIQTKILECTSKSCSVEIEVSDLLAWAITETWADMRRNISLWATQGHRYEDHKDYLNGVETTVEQAKEFLEKEAQSLEDRYRPRLRNRFDAMRGWDTTNRNIREILKRYRAFEAVSLDTATLQEEQERELSPEIEEEREVQRPAPMEAENHKLHPDLVRLVDTGIFSAKSDAFVPAFRALESTSAAMQFDLEQLPNDLLVTADFVRTVKHPGGVMSDSYISDSYLRPVQWILSVMMEDEPSANRCLVILSPFEAEQLVAKIKKSNLVTLHLYSPRPTQSYDPLDTLDLYYVGREFSACILSLLRSQIVQLNLFAGQLYFKSYAEYVELCRYLGLAWEAPKEGQELQVDGFIVPPAGVWCLNKSPVGFLRDYMKTRREGEGMEKTHLGKVLEGGLLEKREIDSE
;
A
#
# COMPACT_ATOMS: atom_id res chain seq x y z
N MET A 1 -1.89 49.11 -29.31
CA MET A 1 -0.60 48.40 -29.15
C MET A 1 0.52 49.34 -28.74
N PHE A 2 1.03 50.24 -29.60
CA PHE A 2 2.18 51.12 -29.28
C PHE A 2 1.99 51.93 -27.97
N TRP A 3 0.89 52.67 -27.84
CA TRP A 3 0.62 53.50 -26.66
C TRP A 3 0.40 52.69 -25.38
N LEU A 4 -0.26 51.53 -25.46
CA LEU A 4 -0.43 50.65 -24.30
C LEU A 4 0.90 50.10 -23.77
N ARG A 5 1.88 49.82 -24.64
CA ARG A 5 3.21 49.38 -24.18
C ARG A 5 3.90 50.40 -23.29
N GLN A 6 3.53 51.68 -23.39
CA GLN A 6 4.10 52.74 -22.57
C GLN A 6 3.63 52.68 -21.10
N LEU A 7 2.56 51.91 -20.81
CA LEU A 7 2.12 51.60 -19.44
C LEU A 7 3.00 50.56 -18.74
N ASN A 8 3.83 49.83 -19.50
CA ASN A 8 4.82 48.95 -18.90
C ASN A 8 5.83 49.80 -18.12
N ARG A 9 6.16 49.39 -16.89
CA ARG A 9 6.91 50.23 -15.95
C ARG A 9 8.30 50.63 -16.47
N ASP A 10 8.95 49.74 -17.24
CA ASP A 10 10.25 50.01 -17.89
C ASP A 10 10.22 51.23 -18.82
N ARG A 11 9.03 51.56 -19.34
CA ARG A 11 8.81 52.71 -20.21
C ARG A 11 8.11 53.83 -19.48
N PHE A 12 7.11 53.50 -18.67
CA PHE A 12 6.29 54.46 -17.94
C PHE A 12 7.15 55.37 -17.05
N ASP A 13 8.12 54.81 -16.33
CA ASP A 13 9.00 55.55 -15.43
C ASP A 13 9.94 56.52 -16.17
N THR A 14 10.17 56.29 -17.48
CA THR A 14 10.99 57.18 -18.33
C THR A 14 10.19 58.33 -18.96
N LEU A 15 8.86 58.31 -18.87
CA LEU A 15 8.00 59.36 -19.41
C LEU A 15 8.00 60.59 -18.50
N THR A 16 7.88 61.77 -19.10
CA THR A 16 7.54 62.99 -18.35
C THR A 16 6.12 62.87 -17.77
N GLU A 17 5.83 63.53 -16.65
CA GLU A 17 4.49 63.53 -16.02
C GLU A 17 3.34 63.86 -16.99
N ASN A 18 3.53 64.83 -17.89
CA ASN A 18 2.52 65.16 -18.91
C ASN A 18 2.21 63.97 -19.83
N TRP A 19 3.24 63.21 -20.23
CA TRP A 19 3.08 62.02 -21.08
C TRP A 19 2.47 60.85 -20.31
N LYS A 20 2.80 60.68 -19.02
CA LYS A 20 2.17 59.67 -18.16
C LYS A 20 0.66 59.86 -18.11
N VAL A 21 0.20 61.10 -17.87
CA VAL A 21 -1.24 61.43 -17.87
C VAL A 21 -1.91 61.09 -19.21
N VAL A 22 -1.29 61.42 -20.34
CA VAL A 22 -1.82 61.11 -21.68
C VAL A 22 -1.91 59.60 -21.92
N VAL A 23 -0.88 58.85 -21.55
CA VAL A 23 -0.83 57.39 -21.73
C VAL A 23 -1.86 56.69 -20.84
N ILE A 24 -2.01 57.11 -19.59
CA ILE A 24 -3.07 56.63 -18.69
C ILE A 24 -4.46 56.92 -19.27
N GLY A 25 -4.71 58.15 -19.72
CA GLY A 25 -5.97 58.53 -20.35
C GLY A 25 -6.30 57.67 -21.59
N TYR A 26 -5.29 57.34 -22.40
CA TYR A 26 -5.45 56.40 -23.50
C TYR A 26 -5.80 54.98 -23.02
N GLY A 27 -5.12 54.46 -21.99
CA GLY A 27 -5.41 53.16 -21.39
C GLY A 27 -6.84 53.06 -20.86
N LEU A 28 -7.29 54.08 -20.13
CA LEU A 28 -8.66 54.20 -19.60
C LEU A 28 -9.71 54.23 -20.73
N ALA A 29 -9.45 54.98 -21.81
CA ALA A 29 -10.36 55.00 -22.96
C ALA A 29 -10.50 53.62 -23.62
N VAL A 30 -9.41 52.83 -23.66
CA VAL A 30 -9.43 51.46 -24.19
C VAL A 30 -10.24 50.53 -23.29
N THR A 31 -10.02 50.57 -21.98
CA THR A 31 -10.73 49.69 -21.04
C THR A 31 -12.23 50.03 -20.97
N GLU A 32 -12.60 51.31 -21.06
CA GLU A 32 -14.00 51.75 -21.17
C GLU A 32 -14.66 51.28 -22.46
N LEU A 33 -13.96 51.35 -23.60
CA LEU A 33 -14.48 50.81 -24.86
C LEU A 33 -14.71 49.29 -24.77
N GLN A 34 -13.79 48.56 -24.14
CA GLN A 34 -13.93 47.12 -23.91
C GLN A 34 -15.12 46.82 -22.98
N ARG A 35 -15.28 47.60 -21.92
CA ARG A 35 -16.43 47.51 -21.00
C ARG A 35 -17.75 47.76 -21.72
N ALA A 36 -17.85 48.81 -22.54
CA ALA A 36 -19.03 49.10 -23.33
C ALA A 36 -19.40 47.93 -24.27
N ARG A 37 -18.41 47.28 -24.89
CA ARG A 37 -18.61 46.07 -25.71
C ARG A 37 -19.11 44.89 -24.88
N ARG A 38 -18.57 44.67 -23.68
CA ARG A 38 -19.05 43.61 -22.76
C ARG A 38 -20.49 43.87 -22.32
N LEU A 39 -20.82 45.11 -21.93
CA LEU A 39 -22.19 45.50 -21.58
C LEU A 39 -23.17 45.27 -22.74
N LEU A 40 -22.78 45.64 -23.97
CA LEU A 40 -23.60 45.39 -25.16
C LEU A 40 -23.82 43.88 -25.39
N ALA A 41 -22.77 43.07 -25.26
CA ALA A 41 -22.84 41.62 -25.40
C ALA A 41 -23.71 40.96 -24.31
N LEU A 42 -23.75 41.55 -23.12
CA LEU A 42 -24.54 41.09 -21.98
C LEU A 42 -25.97 41.67 -21.95
N SER A 43 -26.38 42.46 -22.95
CA SER A 43 -27.70 43.12 -22.97
C SER A 43 -28.89 42.15 -22.84
N SER A 44 -28.74 40.91 -23.31
CA SER A 44 -29.74 39.84 -23.17
C SER A 44 -29.65 39.06 -21.85
N HIS A 45 -28.68 39.37 -20.99
CA HIS A 45 -28.36 38.63 -19.76
C HIS A 45 -28.43 39.56 -18.53
N THR A 46 -29.65 39.87 -18.08
CA THR A 46 -29.96 40.90 -17.06
C THR A 46 -29.06 40.88 -15.81
N HIS A 47 -28.76 39.71 -15.26
CA HIS A 47 -27.95 39.59 -14.06
C HIS A 47 -26.45 39.87 -14.31
N GLU A 48 -25.88 39.31 -15.38
CA GLU A 48 -24.47 39.52 -15.73
C GLU A 48 -24.24 40.96 -16.20
N PHE A 49 -25.23 41.53 -16.90
CA PHE A 49 -25.28 42.94 -17.23
C PHE A 49 -25.25 43.80 -15.96
N ALA A 50 -26.07 43.48 -14.95
CA ALA A 50 -26.09 44.22 -13.69
C ALA A 50 -24.76 44.13 -12.93
N GLU A 51 -24.11 42.95 -12.90
CA GLU A 51 -22.78 42.79 -12.28
C GLU A 51 -21.70 43.61 -13.03
N GLU A 52 -21.65 43.55 -14.36
CA GLU A 52 -20.70 44.34 -15.16
C GLU A 52 -20.97 45.85 -15.08
N LEU A 53 -22.24 46.25 -14.97
CA LEU A 53 -22.64 47.65 -14.81
C LEU A 53 -22.24 48.21 -13.45
N ARG A 54 -22.34 47.39 -12.39
CA ARG A 54 -21.88 47.76 -11.03
C ARG A 54 -20.36 47.86 -10.95
N ASN A 55 -19.63 47.05 -11.71
CA ASN A 55 -18.17 47.12 -11.76
C ASN A 55 -17.71 48.32 -12.60
N ARG A 56 -17.55 49.49 -11.97
CA ARG A 56 -17.06 50.71 -12.65
C ARG A 56 -15.56 50.68 -12.93
N GLY A 57 -14.79 49.88 -12.19
CA GLY A 57 -13.33 49.87 -12.25
C GLY A 57 -12.71 51.11 -11.60
N HIS A 58 -11.44 51.02 -11.20
CA HIS A 58 -10.63 52.16 -10.73
C HIS A 58 -11.22 52.98 -9.55
N GLU A 59 -12.06 52.38 -8.69
CA GLU A 59 -12.69 53.09 -7.57
C GLU A 59 -11.84 53.11 -6.30
N ASN A 60 -11.06 52.05 -6.06
CA ASN A 60 -10.25 51.86 -4.84
C ASN A 60 -8.73 51.79 -5.11
N TRP A 61 -8.31 52.10 -6.33
CA TRP A 61 -6.92 52.22 -6.74
C TRP A 61 -6.77 53.21 -7.90
N GLU A 62 -5.60 53.83 -8.00
CA GLU A 62 -5.30 54.82 -9.03
C GLU A 62 -4.42 54.21 -10.14
N PRO A 63 -4.83 54.30 -11.43
CA PRO A 63 -4.02 53.80 -12.54
C PRO A 63 -2.63 54.42 -12.65
N MET A 64 -2.48 55.66 -12.16
CA MET A 64 -1.19 56.35 -12.13
C MET A 64 -0.19 55.66 -11.19
N GLU A 65 -0.66 55.05 -10.10
CA GLU A 65 0.16 54.29 -9.16
C GLU A 65 0.44 52.86 -9.65
N PHE A 66 -0.50 52.27 -10.39
CA PHE A 66 -0.43 50.89 -10.89
C PHE A 66 -0.63 50.80 -12.41
N PRO A 67 0.26 51.38 -13.23
CA PRO A 67 0.10 51.44 -14.69
C PRO A 67 0.13 50.06 -15.34
N GLU A 68 0.90 49.11 -14.78
CA GLU A 68 0.95 47.72 -15.26
C GLU A 68 -0.36 46.95 -14.98
N THR A 69 -1.11 47.30 -13.93
CA THR A 69 -2.46 46.76 -13.69
C THR A 69 -3.43 47.22 -14.76
N LEU A 70 -3.41 48.52 -15.12
CA LEU A 70 -4.20 49.06 -16.23
C LEU A 70 -3.81 48.41 -17.57
N LEU A 71 -2.53 48.13 -17.77
CA LEU A 71 -2.07 47.40 -18.96
C LEU A 71 -2.64 45.98 -19.02
N LEU A 72 -2.64 45.27 -17.89
CA LEU A 72 -3.22 43.93 -17.79
C LEU A 72 -4.72 43.94 -18.10
N GLU A 73 -5.47 44.93 -17.59
CA GLU A 73 -6.89 45.12 -17.89
C GLU A 73 -7.13 45.29 -19.39
N ALA A 74 -6.38 46.21 -20.01
CA ALA A 74 -6.51 46.52 -21.43
C ALA A 74 -6.11 45.35 -22.34
N GLU A 75 -5.08 44.58 -21.98
CA GLU A 75 -4.67 43.40 -22.73
C GLU A 75 -5.62 42.22 -22.54
N SER A 76 -6.11 42.01 -21.32
CA SER A 76 -7.01 40.91 -20.97
C SER A 76 -8.48 41.17 -21.31
N GLY A 77 -8.86 42.41 -21.62
CA GLY A 77 -10.24 42.78 -21.86
C GLY A 77 -11.12 42.62 -20.63
N LEU A 78 -10.63 42.96 -19.44
CA LEU A 78 -11.34 42.88 -18.14
C LEU A 78 -11.17 44.17 -17.33
N LEU A 79 -11.96 44.32 -16.27
CA LEU A 79 -11.77 45.35 -15.24
C LEU A 79 -11.57 44.68 -13.87
N VAL A 80 -10.58 45.14 -13.13
CA VAL A 80 -10.28 44.70 -11.77
C VAL A 80 -11.39 45.19 -10.84
N ARG A 81 -11.98 44.25 -10.11
CA ARG A 81 -13.05 44.51 -9.15
C ARG A 81 -12.48 45.06 -7.85
N GLU A 82 -13.27 45.85 -7.12
CA GLU A 82 -12.90 46.43 -5.82
C GLU A 82 -12.30 45.37 -4.87
N VAL A 83 -12.99 44.22 -4.73
CA VAL A 83 -12.56 43.11 -3.86
C VAL A 83 -11.21 42.50 -4.27
N GLN A 84 -10.93 42.41 -5.58
CA GLN A 84 -9.69 41.84 -6.08
C GLN A 84 -8.50 42.74 -5.74
N GLU A 85 -8.69 44.05 -5.87
CA GLU A 85 -7.67 45.04 -5.53
C GLU A 85 -7.47 45.18 -4.02
N GLU A 86 -8.55 45.14 -3.22
CA GLU A 86 -8.45 45.19 -1.75
C GLU A 86 -7.55 44.06 -1.23
N ILE A 87 -7.75 42.86 -1.76
CA ILE A 87 -6.95 41.68 -1.47
C ILE A 87 -5.53 41.82 -2.01
N ALA A 88 -5.36 42.30 -3.25
CA ALA A 88 -4.04 42.52 -3.83
C ALA A 88 -3.22 43.55 -3.05
N LYS A 89 -3.86 44.57 -2.47
CA LYS A 89 -3.22 45.55 -1.59
C LYS A 89 -2.71 44.91 -0.31
N GLN A 90 -3.52 44.08 0.35
CA GLN A 90 -3.12 43.34 1.54
C GLN A 90 -1.99 42.34 1.25
N MET A 91 -1.99 41.71 0.06
CA MET A 91 -0.90 40.81 -0.33
C MET A 91 0.39 41.53 -0.66
N ARG A 92 0.33 42.70 -1.30
CA ARG A 92 1.54 43.49 -1.58
C ARG A 92 2.20 43.97 -0.28
N CYS A 93 1.40 44.35 0.70
CA CYS A 93 1.86 44.85 1.99
C CYS A 93 1.07 44.19 3.13
N PRO A 94 1.41 42.95 3.54
CA PRO A 94 0.69 42.25 4.59
C PRO A 94 0.90 42.94 5.95
N PRO A 95 -0.10 42.90 6.85
CA PRO A 95 0.03 43.45 8.19
C PRO A 95 1.25 42.91 8.92
N ASN A 96 1.97 43.78 9.62
CA ASN A 96 3.21 43.48 10.35
C ASN A 96 4.32 42.84 9.49
N TYR A 97 4.21 42.88 8.16
CA TYR A 97 5.13 42.20 7.25
C TYR A 97 5.30 40.71 7.58
N ALA A 98 4.20 40.06 8.00
CA ALA A 98 4.20 38.65 8.39
C ALA A 98 3.61 37.74 7.30
N ASN A 99 3.99 36.47 7.31
CA ASN A 99 3.44 35.48 6.37
C ASN A 99 1.92 35.38 6.56
N SER A 100 1.17 35.45 5.46
CA SER A 100 -0.28 35.64 5.52
C SER A 100 -1.03 34.84 4.46
N VAL A 101 -2.12 34.21 4.84
CA VAL A 101 -3.07 33.55 3.93
C VAL A 101 -4.42 34.25 4.04
N MET A 102 -5.06 34.51 2.91
CA MET A 102 -6.39 35.11 2.85
C MET A 102 -7.39 34.17 2.19
N GLN A 103 -8.67 34.33 2.50
CA GLN A 103 -9.72 33.64 1.78
C GLN A 103 -10.02 34.36 0.47
N LEU A 104 -10.27 33.60 -0.60
CA LEU A 104 -10.99 34.15 -1.74
C LEU A 104 -11.84 33.07 -2.40
N ASN A 105 -13.08 33.44 -2.75
CA ASN A 105 -14.03 32.53 -3.35
C ASN A 105 -13.57 32.01 -4.71
N MET A 106 -13.96 30.77 -5.01
CA MET A 106 -13.62 30.15 -6.29
C MET A 106 -14.33 30.85 -7.46
N GLY A 107 -13.58 31.18 -8.50
CA GLY A 107 -14.12 31.88 -9.67
C GLY A 107 -14.10 33.42 -9.56
N GLU A 108 -13.59 33.97 -8.46
CA GLU A 108 -13.40 35.42 -8.31
C GLU A 108 -12.08 35.94 -8.92
N GLY A 109 -11.34 35.07 -9.61
CA GLY A 109 -10.15 35.46 -10.38
C GLY A 109 -8.84 35.49 -9.58
N LYS A 110 -8.68 34.66 -8.54
CA LYS A 110 -7.42 34.59 -7.76
C LYS A 110 -6.20 34.37 -8.65
N SER A 111 -6.17 33.25 -9.37
CA SER A 111 -5.04 32.89 -10.23
C SER A 111 -5.00 33.71 -11.52
N SER A 112 -6.14 34.10 -12.08
CA SER A 112 -6.21 34.75 -13.40
C SER A 112 -6.08 36.28 -13.39
N VAL A 113 -6.24 36.92 -12.23
CA VAL A 113 -6.20 38.38 -12.07
C VAL A 113 -5.24 38.77 -10.95
N ILE A 114 -5.48 38.28 -9.73
CA ILE A 114 -4.75 38.75 -8.54
C ILE A 114 -3.28 38.32 -8.57
N VAL A 115 -2.99 37.04 -8.79
CA VAL A 115 -1.61 36.54 -8.89
C VAL A 115 -0.81 37.27 -9.98
N PRO A 116 -1.30 37.45 -11.22
CA PRO A 116 -0.62 38.24 -12.25
C PRO A 116 -0.30 39.68 -11.85
N ILE A 117 -1.27 40.41 -11.27
CA ILE A 117 -1.09 41.81 -10.86
C ILE A 117 0.01 41.93 -9.80
N ILE A 118 -0.05 41.04 -8.81
CA ILE A 118 0.89 41.06 -7.68
C ILE A 118 2.27 40.61 -8.13
N ALA A 119 2.36 39.57 -8.94
CA ALA A 119 3.63 39.10 -9.48
C ALA A 119 4.31 40.18 -10.35
N ALA A 120 3.55 40.87 -11.21
CA ALA A 120 4.07 41.99 -11.99
C ALA A 120 4.55 43.16 -11.11
N PHE A 121 3.82 43.47 -10.04
CA PHE A 121 4.18 44.51 -9.08
C PHE A 121 5.45 44.18 -8.29
N LEU A 122 5.58 42.95 -7.80
CA LEU A 122 6.68 42.52 -6.93
C LEU A 122 7.97 42.20 -7.68
N ALA A 123 7.90 41.88 -8.98
CA ALA A 123 9.07 41.58 -9.81
C ALA A 123 9.94 42.83 -10.12
N GLN A 124 10.14 43.73 -9.17
CA GLN A 124 10.84 45.01 -9.32
C GLN A 124 12.07 45.11 -8.40
N GLY A 125 12.73 43.99 -8.17
CA GLY A 125 13.86 43.92 -7.25
C GLY A 125 13.89 42.63 -6.45
N ASP A 126 12.77 41.91 -6.39
CA ASP A 126 12.65 40.62 -5.71
C ASP A 126 12.48 39.50 -6.73
N LEU A 127 12.91 38.29 -6.36
CA LEU A 127 12.59 37.08 -7.10
C LEU A 127 11.17 36.63 -6.72
N VAL A 128 10.24 36.70 -7.65
CA VAL A 128 8.86 36.27 -7.38
C VAL A 128 8.73 34.77 -7.60
N ILE A 129 8.34 34.05 -6.54
CA ILE A 129 8.07 32.61 -6.60
C ILE A 129 6.57 32.41 -6.55
N VAL A 130 6.01 31.74 -7.56
CA VAL A 130 4.61 31.32 -7.55
C VAL A 130 4.57 29.82 -7.34
N ALA A 131 4.01 29.38 -6.21
CA ALA A 131 3.91 27.97 -5.84
C ALA A 131 2.52 27.40 -6.16
N LYS A 132 2.47 26.27 -6.87
CA LYS A 132 1.23 25.53 -7.14
C LYS A 132 1.46 24.02 -7.39
N SER A 133 0.63 23.18 -6.78
CA SER A 133 0.62 21.72 -6.90
C SER A 133 0.41 21.20 -8.34
N GLN A 134 -0.39 21.89 -9.15
CA GLN A 134 -0.69 21.56 -10.56
C GLN A 134 -0.22 22.68 -11.51
N SER A 135 0.99 22.56 -12.06
CA SER A 135 1.72 23.68 -12.69
C SER A 135 1.32 24.00 -14.14
N ARG A 136 0.78 23.04 -14.92
CA ARG A 136 0.65 23.20 -16.38
C ARG A 136 -0.40 24.22 -16.82
N GLN A 137 -1.60 24.19 -16.23
CA GLN A 137 -2.65 25.17 -16.53
C GLN A 137 -2.26 26.57 -16.04
N MET A 138 -1.64 26.66 -14.86
CA MET A 138 -1.18 27.95 -14.32
C MET A 138 -0.05 28.53 -15.16
N PHE A 139 0.86 27.70 -15.67
CA PHE A 139 1.90 28.14 -16.59
C PHE A 139 1.31 28.78 -17.84
N GLN A 140 0.39 28.09 -18.52
CA GLN A 140 -0.26 28.62 -19.73
C GLN A 140 -0.99 29.94 -19.43
N MET A 141 -1.65 30.03 -18.28
CA MET A 141 -2.33 31.25 -17.84
C MET A 141 -1.34 32.39 -17.58
N LEU A 142 -0.27 32.17 -16.80
CA LEU A 142 0.73 33.20 -16.50
C LEU A 142 1.45 33.66 -17.76
N VAL A 143 1.80 32.74 -18.67
CA VAL A 143 2.38 33.08 -19.97
C VAL A 143 1.42 33.94 -20.78
N SER A 144 0.13 33.57 -20.84
CA SER A 144 -0.89 34.35 -21.55
C SER A 144 -1.12 35.74 -20.95
N LYS A 145 -1.02 35.88 -19.61
CA LYS A 145 -1.32 37.13 -18.90
C LYS A 145 -0.12 38.06 -18.79
N LEU A 146 1.08 37.52 -18.66
CA LEU A 146 2.28 38.28 -18.31
C LEU A 146 3.34 38.29 -19.42
N GLY A 147 3.32 37.30 -20.32
CA GLY A 147 4.25 37.22 -21.45
C GLY A 147 3.92 38.17 -22.62
N GLY A 148 2.77 38.84 -22.57
CA GLY A 148 2.32 39.81 -23.57
C GLY A 148 2.99 41.19 -23.46
N LEU A 149 2.19 42.25 -23.38
CA LEU A 149 2.70 43.63 -23.29
C LEU A 149 3.43 43.93 -21.97
N LEU A 150 3.16 43.15 -20.93
CA LEU A 150 3.89 43.19 -19.66
C LEU A 150 5.32 42.63 -19.76
N ASN A 151 5.60 41.80 -20.77
CA ASN A 151 6.93 41.28 -21.08
C ASN A 151 7.65 40.64 -19.89
N ARG A 152 6.93 39.84 -19.09
CA ARG A 152 7.50 39.05 -17.98
C ARG A 152 7.72 37.63 -18.44
N ARG A 153 8.96 37.15 -18.36
CA ARG A 153 9.30 35.76 -18.67
C ARG A 153 8.96 34.87 -17.48
N ILE A 154 8.33 33.73 -17.76
CA ILE A 154 8.04 32.70 -16.75
C ILE A 154 9.18 31.66 -16.80
N TYR A 155 9.88 31.52 -15.68
CA TYR A 155 10.94 30.54 -15.46
C TYR A 155 10.38 29.34 -14.69
N HIS A 156 11.00 28.18 -14.86
CA HIS A 156 10.68 26.96 -14.12
C HIS A 156 11.90 26.45 -13.37
N MET A 157 11.63 25.79 -12.25
CA MET A 157 12.63 25.07 -11.46
C MET A 157 12.17 23.62 -11.29
N PRO A 158 12.30 22.75 -12.32
CA PRO A 158 12.09 21.32 -12.14
C PRO A 158 13.30 20.75 -11.39
N PHE A 159 13.16 20.54 -10.09
CA PHE A 159 14.27 20.12 -9.23
C PHE A 159 13.90 18.88 -8.43
N SER A 160 14.80 17.88 -8.39
CA SER A 160 14.59 16.61 -7.68
C SER A 160 15.94 15.99 -7.33
N ARG A 161 15.99 15.08 -6.34
CA ARG A 161 17.22 14.34 -5.95
C ARG A 161 17.91 13.60 -7.09
N ALA A 162 17.17 13.22 -8.14
CA ALA A 162 17.71 12.53 -9.30
C ALA A 162 18.77 13.35 -10.09
N LEU A 163 18.84 14.67 -9.87
CA LEU A 163 19.82 15.55 -10.52
C LEU A 163 21.22 15.33 -9.93
N LYS A 164 22.14 14.79 -10.74
CA LYS A 164 23.56 14.68 -10.39
C LYS A 164 24.27 15.96 -10.77
N LEU A 165 24.44 16.87 -9.81
CA LEU A 165 25.06 18.17 -10.05
C LEU A 165 26.57 18.16 -9.78
N SER A 166 27.32 18.76 -10.70
CA SER A 166 28.67 19.28 -10.45
C SER A 166 28.61 20.67 -9.81
N SER A 167 29.73 21.14 -9.23
CA SER A 167 29.79 22.49 -8.64
C SER A 167 29.48 23.57 -9.67
N SER A 168 29.95 23.43 -10.92
CA SER A 168 29.67 24.36 -12.00
C SER A 168 28.19 24.40 -12.40
N GLU A 169 27.50 23.25 -12.37
CA GLU A 169 26.06 23.21 -12.67
C GLU A 169 25.23 23.81 -11.53
N ALA A 170 25.62 23.59 -10.27
CA ALA A 170 24.99 24.25 -9.12
C ALA A 170 25.14 25.78 -9.19
N ASP A 171 26.32 26.27 -9.57
CA ASP A 171 26.55 27.70 -9.80
C ASP A 171 25.74 28.24 -10.98
N ALA A 172 25.65 27.50 -12.10
CA ALA A 172 24.82 27.88 -13.24
C ALA A 172 23.33 27.98 -12.89
N ILE A 173 22.82 27.11 -12.01
CA ILE A 173 21.45 27.21 -11.49
C ILE A 173 21.27 28.51 -10.72
N ALA A 174 22.24 28.90 -9.88
CA ALA A 174 22.20 30.17 -9.17
C ALA A 174 22.19 31.37 -10.14
N GLU A 175 22.98 31.31 -11.21
CA GLU A 175 23.02 32.33 -12.26
C GLU A 175 21.66 32.47 -12.97
N ILE A 176 20.97 31.37 -13.27
CA ILE A 176 19.63 31.40 -13.88
C ILE A 176 18.63 32.13 -12.97
N TYR A 177 18.67 31.92 -11.65
CA TYR A 177 17.76 32.61 -10.73
C TYR A 177 18.11 34.08 -10.53
N GLN A 178 19.40 34.43 -10.58
CA GLN A 178 19.84 35.82 -10.61
C GLN A 178 19.41 36.53 -11.91
N GLU A 179 19.52 35.84 -13.05
CA GLU A 179 19.02 36.31 -14.35
C GLU A 179 17.50 36.53 -14.29
N CYS A 180 16.75 35.58 -13.72
CA CYS A 180 15.31 35.70 -13.52
C CYS A 180 14.96 36.98 -12.76
N ARG A 181 15.63 37.23 -11.63
CA ARG A 181 15.45 38.46 -10.85
C ARG A 181 15.84 39.71 -11.65
N ALA A 182 16.99 39.72 -12.31
CA ALA A 182 17.49 40.85 -13.09
C ALA A 182 16.55 41.23 -14.25
N ASN A 183 15.95 40.23 -14.90
CA ASN A 183 15.00 40.40 -16.00
C ASN A 183 13.55 40.59 -15.54
N ARG A 184 13.31 40.75 -14.22
CA ARG A 184 11.95 40.86 -13.66
C ARG A 184 11.06 39.68 -14.05
N GLY A 185 11.67 38.50 -14.15
CA GLY A 185 11.00 37.24 -14.43
C GLY A 185 10.22 36.74 -13.21
N ILE A 186 9.40 35.72 -13.45
CA ILE A 186 8.61 35.05 -12.42
C ILE A 186 8.99 33.58 -12.42
N LEU A 187 9.33 33.05 -11.25
CA LEU A 187 9.70 31.67 -11.09
C LEU A 187 8.46 30.86 -10.66
N LEU A 188 7.96 30.01 -11.55
CA LEU A 188 6.85 29.09 -11.27
C LEU A 188 7.41 27.74 -10.80
N VAL A 189 7.14 27.40 -9.54
CA VAL A 189 7.75 26.25 -8.85
C VAL A 189 6.67 25.39 -8.19
N GLN A 190 6.93 24.10 -8.04
CA GLN A 190 6.11 23.22 -7.22
C GLN A 190 6.74 23.10 -5.81
N PRO A 191 5.94 23.00 -4.74
CA PRO A 191 6.44 22.88 -3.36
C PRO A 191 7.60 21.89 -3.19
N GLU A 192 7.46 20.70 -3.77
CA GLU A 192 8.42 19.60 -3.74
C GLU A 192 9.80 20.01 -4.26
N HIS A 193 9.87 20.87 -5.28
CA HIS A 193 11.15 21.30 -5.86
C HIS A 193 11.91 22.25 -4.92
N ILE A 194 11.19 23.08 -4.16
CA ILE A 194 11.80 23.99 -3.16
C ILE A 194 12.35 23.16 -1.99
N LEU A 195 11.54 22.20 -1.50
CA LEU A 195 11.95 21.32 -0.42
C LEU A 195 13.13 20.43 -0.83
N SER A 196 13.09 19.87 -2.03
CA SER A 196 14.17 19.03 -2.61
C SER A 196 15.47 19.82 -2.75
N PHE A 197 15.39 21.08 -3.18
CA PHE A 197 16.56 21.96 -3.26
C PHE A 197 17.23 22.17 -1.90
N LYS A 198 16.45 22.40 -0.84
CA LYS A 198 16.94 22.53 0.52
C LYS A 198 17.60 21.23 1.00
N LEU A 199 16.92 20.09 0.86
CA LEU A 199 17.43 18.80 1.33
C LEU A 199 18.71 18.38 0.59
N MET A 200 18.81 18.63 -0.72
CA MET A 200 19.99 18.26 -1.50
C MET A 200 21.24 19.05 -1.09
N GLY A 201 21.09 20.30 -0.67
CA GLY A 201 22.19 21.08 -0.10
C GLY A 201 22.78 20.43 1.16
N ILE A 202 21.91 19.92 2.04
CA ILE A 202 22.29 19.22 3.27
C ILE A 202 22.91 17.85 2.94
N GLU A 203 22.27 17.08 2.06
CA GLU A 203 22.76 15.77 1.60
C GLU A 203 24.17 15.86 1.02
N CYS A 204 24.45 16.85 0.17
CA CYS A 204 25.78 17.03 -0.44
C CYS A 204 26.87 17.23 0.62
N LEU A 205 26.58 17.96 1.71
CA LEU A 205 27.52 18.10 2.83
C LEU A 205 27.78 16.76 3.53
N LEU A 206 26.72 15.96 3.74
CA LEU A 206 26.80 14.66 4.42
C LEU A 206 27.53 13.60 3.58
N ASN A 207 27.38 13.64 2.25
CA ASN A 207 27.98 12.70 1.30
C ASN A 207 29.40 13.10 0.87
N GLY A 208 30.02 14.10 1.52
CA GLY A 208 31.40 14.51 1.22
C GLY A 208 31.56 15.31 -0.07
N GLN A 209 30.51 16.00 -0.53
CA GLN A 209 30.52 16.93 -1.67
C GLN A 209 30.31 18.39 -1.21
N PRO A 210 31.25 18.96 -0.41
CA PRO A 210 31.05 20.23 0.25
C PRO A 210 30.91 21.42 -0.72
N ASP A 211 31.58 21.39 -1.86
CA ASP A 211 31.54 22.50 -2.83
C ASP A 211 30.16 22.66 -3.45
N VAL A 212 29.54 21.54 -3.86
CA VAL A 212 28.16 21.52 -4.39
C VAL A 212 27.18 21.92 -3.30
N GLY A 213 27.28 21.33 -2.10
CA GLY A 213 26.42 21.64 -0.97
C GLY A 213 26.48 23.13 -0.59
N ARG A 214 27.67 23.73 -0.53
CA ARG A 214 27.84 25.16 -0.26
C ARG A 214 27.25 26.06 -1.34
N SER A 215 27.39 25.69 -2.62
CA SER A 215 26.78 26.45 -3.72
C SER A 215 25.24 26.43 -3.65
N LEU A 216 24.65 25.26 -3.37
CA LEU A 216 23.21 25.12 -3.18
C LEU A 216 22.72 25.90 -1.96
N LEU A 217 23.42 25.79 -0.81
CA LEU A 217 23.06 26.53 0.41
C LEU A 217 23.24 28.05 0.26
N ARG A 218 24.20 28.51 -0.56
CA ARG A 218 24.31 29.93 -0.94
C ARG A 218 23.07 30.39 -1.68
N THR A 219 22.59 29.57 -2.61
CA THR A 219 21.39 29.85 -3.41
C THR A 219 20.12 29.77 -2.57
N GLN A 220 20.06 28.85 -1.60
CA GLN A 220 18.97 28.80 -0.61
C GLN A 220 18.92 30.10 0.20
N ARG A 221 20.06 30.58 0.70
CA ARG A 221 20.14 31.88 1.39
C ARG A 221 19.71 33.03 0.48
N PHE A 222 20.00 32.96 -0.82
CA PHE A 222 19.50 33.93 -1.79
C PHE A 222 17.97 33.93 -1.88
N PHE A 223 17.31 32.77 -1.87
CA PHE A 223 15.85 32.70 -1.77
C PHE A 223 15.35 33.30 -0.46
N ASP A 224 15.93 32.96 0.69
CA ASP A 224 15.46 33.45 2.00
C ASP A 224 15.59 34.98 2.17
N THR A 225 16.48 35.61 1.38
CA THR A 225 16.79 37.04 1.46
C THR A 225 16.21 37.90 0.34
N HIS A 226 15.94 37.31 -0.83
CA HIS A 226 15.52 38.07 -2.02
C HIS A 226 14.26 37.51 -2.69
N SER A 227 13.67 36.41 -2.21
CA SER A 227 12.43 35.88 -2.77
C SER A 227 11.19 36.47 -2.12
N ARG A 228 10.15 36.67 -2.92
CA ARG A 228 8.83 37.07 -2.50
C ARG A 228 7.83 36.03 -3.00
N ASP A 229 7.29 35.25 -2.06
CA ASP A 229 6.56 34.03 -2.39
C ASP A 229 5.04 34.27 -2.42
N ILE A 230 4.41 33.81 -3.50
CA ILE A 230 2.96 33.83 -3.73
C ILE A 230 2.47 32.39 -3.82
N VAL A 231 1.60 31.98 -2.90
CA VAL A 231 1.09 30.60 -2.82
C VAL A 231 -0.39 30.56 -3.22
N ASP A 232 -0.68 29.92 -4.36
CA ASP A 232 -2.05 29.65 -4.79
C ASP A 232 -2.49 28.28 -4.25
N GLU A 233 -3.72 28.18 -3.72
CA GLU A 233 -4.24 26.98 -3.03
C GLU A 233 -3.36 26.58 -1.82
N SER A 234 -3.20 27.54 -0.89
CA SER A 234 -2.35 27.41 0.31
C SER A 234 -2.71 26.21 1.19
N ASP A 235 -3.96 25.77 1.18
CA ASP A 235 -4.44 24.58 1.88
C ASP A 235 -3.80 23.27 1.37
N GLU A 236 -3.48 23.17 0.08
CA GLU A 236 -2.74 22.02 -0.47
C GLU A 236 -1.23 22.15 -0.24
N ASN A 237 -0.66 23.33 -0.48
CA ASN A 237 0.79 23.54 -0.39
C ASN A 237 1.31 23.40 1.05
N PHE A 238 0.51 23.81 2.04
CA PHE A 238 0.82 23.64 3.47
C PHE A 238 0.15 22.40 4.07
N SER A 239 -0.36 21.48 3.25
CA SER A 239 -0.99 20.25 3.74
C SER A 239 0.03 19.42 4.52
N VAL A 240 -0.38 18.98 5.71
CA VAL A 240 0.46 18.14 6.57
C VAL A 240 0.61 16.72 6.03
N LYS A 241 -0.29 16.31 5.11
CA LYS A 241 -0.24 15.02 4.41
C LYS A 241 0.92 14.95 3.41
N PHE A 242 1.60 16.06 3.16
CA PHE A 242 2.75 16.14 2.27
C PHE A 242 4.03 16.37 3.07
N GLU A 243 4.95 15.42 2.99
CA GLU A 243 6.31 15.52 3.52
C GLU A 243 7.29 14.95 2.49
N LEU A 244 8.36 15.68 2.18
CA LEU A 244 9.43 15.22 1.31
C LEU A 244 10.52 14.56 2.15
N VAL A 245 10.93 13.36 1.76
CA VAL A 245 11.87 12.52 2.51
C VAL A 245 13.01 12.01 1.61
N TYR A 246 14.26 12.29 2.01
CA TYR A 246 15.46 11.71 1.43
C TYR A 246 15.97 10.58 2.34
N THR A 247 15.99 9.35 1.82
CA THR A 247 16.58 8.23 2.55
C THR A 247 18.11 8.31 2.56
N MET A 248 18.74 8.00 3.69
CA MET A 248 20.17 8.19 3.93
C MET A 248 20.82 6.93 4.50
N GLY A 249 22.00 6.59 3.98
CA GLY A 249 22.78 5.41 4.37
C GLY A 249 22.58 4.20 3.44
N THR A 250 23.10 3.05 3.88
CA THR A 250 23.02 1.80 3.12
C THR A 250 21.65 1.15 3.29
N GLN A 251 21.07 0.73 2.17
CA GLN A 251 19.80 0.03 2.12
C GLN A 251 19.91 -1.35 2.79
N THR A 252 18.96 -1.71 3.65
CA THR A 252 18.88 -3.02 4.29
C THR A 252 17.48 -3.65 4.11
N PRO A 253 17.36 -5.00 4.12
CA PRO A 253 16.06 -5.64 4.23
C PRO A 253 15.36 -5.22 5.52
N ILE A 254 14.03 -5.06 5.47
CA ILE A 254 13.26 -4.73 6.67
C ILE A 254 13.31 -5.88 7.68
N GLN A 255 13.24 -5.58 8.98
CA GLN A 255 13.20 -6.58 10.04
C GLN A 255 12.12 -7.65 9.77
N LEU A 256 12.44 -8.92 10.10
CA LEU A 256 11.57 -10.10 9.94
C LEU A 256 11.30 -10.49 8.48
N SER A 257 12.05 -9.99 7.49
CA SER A 257 11.97 -10.47 6.10
C SER A 257 12.58 -11.87 5.96
N PRO A 258 11.95 -12.82 5.23
CA PRO A 258 10.69 -12.72 4.48
C PRO A 258 9.43 -13.05 5.31
N GLU A 259 9.56 -13.55 6.53
CA GLU A 259 8.44 -13.99 7.39
C GLU A 259 7.36 -12.92 7.57
N ARG A 260 7.73 -11.64 7.57
CA ARG A 260 6.84 -10.49 7.75
C ARG A 260 5.69 -10.45 6.75
N TRP A 261 5.97 -10.55 5.45
CA TRP A 261 4.91 -10.57 4.45
C TRP A 261 4.19 -11.92 4.40
N THR A 262 4.85 -13.03 4.75
CA THR A 262 4.20 -14.34 4.89
C THR A 262 3.12 -14.32 5.97
N ILE A 263 3.38 -13.69 7.12
CA ILE A 263 2.41 -13.50 8.20
C ILE A 263 1.24 -12.64 7.72
N ILE A 264 1.52 -11.52 7.03
CA ILE A 264 0.49 -10.63 6.49
C ILE A 264 -0.38 -11.36 5.46
N HIS A 265 0.22 -12.11 4.53
CA HIS A 265 -0.51 -12.90 3.53
C HIS A 265 -1.38 -13.98 4.17
N SER A 266 -0.90 -14.62 5.24
CA SER A 266 -1.66 -15.61 6.02
C SER A 266 -2.86 -14.95 6.71
N LEU A 267 -2.66 -13.77 7.31
CA LEU A 267 -3.72 -13.00 7.96
C LEU A 267 -4.79 -12.55 6.95
N LEU A 268 -4.38 -12.09 5.77
CA LEU A 268 -5.30 -11.74 4.67
C LEU A 268 -6.07 -12.97 4.16
N GLY A 269 -5.49 -14.17 4.22
CA GLY A 269 -6.21 -15.42 3.97
C GLY A 269 -7.35 -15.66 4.98
N LEU A 270 -7.12 -15.34 6.26
CA LEU A 270 -8.17 -15.42 7.30
C LEU A 270 -9.26 -14.36 7.10
N VAL A 271 -8.90 -13.16 6.61
CA VAL A 271 -9.89 -12.14 6.24
C VAL A 271 -10.84 -12.69 5.18
N ALA A 272 -10.32 -13.24 4.08
CA ALA A 272 -11.16 -13.82 3.03
C ALA A 272 -12.06 -14.94 3.55
N ARG A 273 -11.55 -15.79 4.46
CA ARG A 273 -12.33 -16.88 5.08
C ARG A 273 -13.51 -16.36 5.89
N TYR A 274 -13.28 -15.39 6.77
CA TYR A 274 -14.27 -14.96 7.77
C TYR A 274 -15.13 -13.79 7.32
N ALA A 275 -14.74 -13.04 6.29
CA ALA A 275 -15.52 -11.91 5.83
C ALA A 275 -16.90 -12.33 5.33
N GLY A 276 -17.03 -13.50 4.67
CA GLY A 276 -18.32 -14.06 4.26
C GLY A 276 -19.25 -14.39 5.43
N ASP A 277 -18.71 -14.89 6.54
CA ASP A 277 -19.49 -15.15 7.76
C ASP A 277 -19.91 -13.85 8.43
N VAL A 278 -19.03 -12.85 8.47
CA VAL A 278 -19.34 -11.51 8.98
C VAL A 278 -20.40 -10.82 8.13
N LYS A 279 -20.37 -10.97 6.80
CA LYS A 279 -21.40 -10.43 5.89
C LYS A 279 -22.77 -11.04 6.16
N LYS A 280 -22.86 -12.33 6.49
CA LYS A 280 -24.12 -12.98 6.86
C LYS A 280 -24.67 -12.45 8.19
N MET A 281 -23.80 -12.14 9.15
CA MET A 281 -24.21 -11.60 10.46
C MET A 281 -24.54 -10.10 10.41
N PHE A 282 -23.78 -9.32 9.64
CA PHE A 282 -23.90 -7.87 9.52
C PHE A 282 -23.94 -7.42 8.05
N PRO A 283 -25.06 -7.63 7.33
CA PRO A 283 -25.14 -7.40 5.89
C PRO A 283 -24.85 -5.95 5.47
N SER A 284 -25.15 -4.96 6.30
CA SER A 284 -24.96 -3.53 6.02
C SER A 284 -23.64 -2.97 6.56
N SER A 285 -22.85 -3.76 7.29
CA SER A 285 -21.64 -3.29 7.99
C SER A 285 -20.33 -3.66 7.29
N ILE A 286 -20.39 -4.55 6.29
CA ILE A 286 -19.25 -4.98 5.48
C ILE A 286 -19.68 -5.14 4.02
N GLU A 287 -18.85 -4.71 3.08
CA GLU A 287 -19.03 -4.95 1.65
C GLU A 287 -18.11 -6.08 1.19
N LEU A 288 -18.71 -6.99 0.42
CA LEU A 288 -18.03 -8.05 -0.29
C LEU A 288 -18.47 -7.95 -1.74
N ASP A 289 -17.49 -7.82 -2.61
CA ASP A 289 -17.70 -7.80 -4.04
C ASP A 289 -16.99 -9.01 -4.66
N ASP A 290 -17.82 -9.97 -5.10
CA ASP A 290 -17.45 -11.26 -5.68
C ASP A 290 -17.60 -11.20 -7.22
N HIS A 291 -17.06 -10.16 -7.85
CA HIS A 291 -17.07 -10.04 -9.31
C HIS A 291 -16.39 -11.22 -10.03
N GLN A 292 -15.61 -12.05 -9.33
CA GLN A 292 -14.92 -13.20 -9.91
C GLN A 292 -15.08 -14.46 -9.07
N VAL A 293 -15.52 -15.54 -9.71
CA VAL A 293 -15.88 -16.83 -9.09
C VAL A 293 -14.69 -17.52 -8.38
N SER A 294 -13.45 -17.19 -8.76
CA SER A 294 -12.22 -17.86 -8.30
C SER A 294 -11.18 -16.92 -7.66
N GLY A 295 -11.54 -15.67 -7.39
CA GLY A 295 -10.62 -14.63 -6.92
C GLY A 295 -10.78 -14.29 -5.43
N TYR A 296 -9.87 -13.49 -4.90
CA TYR A 296 -9.98 -12.93 -3.54
C TYR A 296 -11.09 -11.86 -3.51
N SER A 297 -12.14 -12.08 -2.71
CA SER A 297 -13.27 -11.15 -2.58
C SER A 297 -12.84 -9.77 -2.11
N ARG A 298 -13.25 -8.73 -2.85
CA ARG A 298 -12.94 -7.36 -2.45
C ARG A 298 -13.71 -7.02 -1.18
N THR A 299 -12.97 -6.78 -0.11
CA THR A 299 -13.52 -6.62 1.24
C THR A 299 -13.36 -5.17 1.71
N ARG A 300 -14.46 -4.55 2.17
CA ARG A 300 -14.45 -3.22 2.79
C ARG A 300 -15.29 -3.22 4.06
N ILE A 301 -14.71 -2.74 5.15
CA ILE A 301 -15.40 -2.59 6.44
C ILE A 301 -16.07 -1.23 6.47
N LEU A 302 -17.38 -1.19 6.73
CA LEU A 302 -18.15 0.06 6.77
C LEU A 302 -18.38 0.54 8.22
N ARG A 303 -18.59 -0.39 9.15
CA ARG A 303 -18.99 -0.09 10.55
C ARG A 303 -18.15 -0.88 11.56
N ALA A 304 -18.11 -0.37 12.79
CA ALA A 304 -17.26 -0.90 13.86
C ALA A 304 -17.71 -2.29 14.38
N ASP A 305 -18.99 -2.62 14.29
CA ASP A 305 -19.54 -3.93 14.66
C ASP A 305 -18.96 -5.07 13.81
N ALA A 306 -18.93 -4.90 12.48
CA ALA A 306 -18.30 -5.86 11.57
C ALA A 306 -16.78 -5.92 11.76
N GLU A 307 -16.14 -4.77 12.01
CA GLU A 307 -14.71 -4.69 12.32
C GLU A 307 -14.37 -5.53 13.55
N GLU A 308 -15.07 -5.29 14.66
CA GLU A 308 -14.84 -5.98 15.92
C GLU A 308 -15.05 -7.48 15.76
N LYS A 309 -16.15 -7.87 15.11
CA LYS A 309 -16.44 -9.29 14.92
C LYS A 309 -15.41 -10.00 14.05
N LEU A 310 -14.98 -9.37 12.96
CA LEU A 310 -13.97 -9.94 12.06
C LEU A 310 -12.64 -10.14 12.80
N LEU A 311 -12.19 -9.11 13.53
CA LEU A 311 -10.95 -9.20 14.31
C LEU A 311 -11.03 -10.22 15.45
N ASP A 312 -12.20 -10.38 16.09
CA ASP A 312 -12.42 -11.41 17.10
C ASP A 312 -12.30 -12.82 16.50
N LEU A 313 -12.96 -13.08 15.36
CA LEU A 313 -12.89 -14.38 14.68
C LEU A 313 -11.46 -14.72 14.23
N ILE A 314 -10.74 -13.74 13.70
CA ILE A 314 -9.35 -13.89 13.27
C ILE A 314 -8.44 -14.17 14.48
N SER A 315 -8.56 -13.39 15.55
CA SER A 315 -7.71 -13.54 16.74
C SER A 315 -7.98 -14.87 17.46
N ASP A 316 -9.25 -15.27 17.55
CA ASP A 316 -9.65 -16.58 18.06
C ASP A 316 -9.08 -17.71 17.21
N HIS A 317 -9.11 -17.57 15.88
CA HIS A 317 -8.52 -18.55 14.97
C HIS A 317 -7.03 -18.71 15.23
N ILE A 318 -6.29 -17.61 15.30
CA ILE A 318 -4.84 -17.61 15.57
C ILE A 318 -4.54 -18.30 16.90
N CYS A 319 -5.30 -18.01 17.96
CA CYS A 319 -5.06 -18.65 19.25
C CYS A 319 -5.46 -20.13 19.28
N LYS A 320 -6.45 -20.56 18.48
CA LYS A 320 -6.92 -21.95 18.44
C LYS A 320 -6.08 -22.86 17.54
N PHE A 321 -5.67 -22.36 16.38
CA PHE A 321 -5.03 -23.15 15.31
C PHE A 321 -3.62 -22.69 14.96
N GLY A 322 -3.21 -21.50 15.41
CA GLY A 322 -1.94 -20.89 15.05
C GLY A 322 -2.00 -20.12 13.73
N ILE A 323 -0.85 -19.57 13.33
CA ILE A 323 -0.63 -18.90 12.04
C ILE A 323 0.84 -19.09 11.65
N SER A 324 1.19 -18.89 10.38
CA SER A 324 2.59 -18.94 9.92
C SER A 324 3.52 -18.16 10.85
N GLY A 325 4.65 -18.75 11.24
CA GLY A 325 5.60 -18.18 12.22
C GLY A 325 5.19 -18.29 13.69
N LEU A 326 3.94 -18.63 14.00
CA LEU A 326 3.38 -18.75 15.36
C LEU A 326 2.43 -19.95 15.49
N LEU A 327 2.76 -21.05 14.82
CA LEU A 327 1.96 -22.28 14.84
C LEU A 327 1.87 -22.89 16.25
N SER A 328 2.89 -22.71 17.08
CA SER A 328 2.98 -23.21 18.44
C SER A 328 1.99 -22.56 19.44
N ILE A 329 1.33 -21.44 19.10
CA ILE A 329 0.30 -20.81 19.96
C ILE A 329 -0.82 -21.81 20.26
N ALA A 330 -1.24 -22.58 19.25
CA ALA A 330 -2.34 -23.54 19.37
C ALA A 330 -2.09 -24.59 20.46
N ARG A 331 -0.82 -24.90 20.73
CA ARG A 331 -0.36 -25.89 21.71
C ARG A 331 -0.13 -25.30 23.11
N GLN A 332 -0.30 -24.00 23.31
CA GLN A 332 -0.13 -23.39 24.63
C GLN A 332 -1.35 -23.66 25.55
N PRO A 333 -1.16 -23.70 26.89
CA PRO A 333 -2.24 -23.76 27.87
C PRO A 333 -3.30 -22.69 27.65
N SER A 334 -4.54 -22.96 28.09
CA SER A 334 -5.68 -22.03 27.96
C SER A 334 -5.37 -20.64 28.51
N GLU A 335 -4.66 -20.58 29.64
CA GLU A 335 -4.32 -19.34 30.33
C GLU A 335 -3.38 -18.50 29.48
N ILE A 336 -2.35 -19.13 28.89
CA ILE A 336 -1.38 -18.46 28.01
C ILE A 336 -2.05 -18.01 26.72
N ARG A 337 -2.90 -18.85 26.10
CA ARG A 337 -3.65 -18.48 24.89
C ARG A 337 -4.58 -17.29 25.14
N GLN A 338 -5.20 -17.21 26.31
CA GLN A 338 -6.04 -16.06 26.71
C GLN A 338 -5.23 -14.79 26.96
N ILE A 339 -4.01 -14.91 27.51
CA ILE A 339 -3.08 -13.77 27.63
C ILE A 339 -2.66 -13.28 26.24
N ILE A 340 -2.25 -14.19 25.35
CA ILE A 340 -1.86 -13.86 23.97
C ILE A 340 -3.03 -13.24 23.20
N LEU A 341 -4.24 -13.80 23.32
CA LEU A 341 -5.45 -13.27 22.70
C LEU A 341 -5.68 -11.81 23.09
N ARG A 342 -5.61 -11.51 24.39
CA ARG A 342 -5.72 -10.14 24.90
C ARG A 342 -4.57 -9.28 24.38
N TYR A 343 -3.34 -9.79 24.38
CA TYR A 343 -2.15 -9.09 23.91
C TYR A 343 -2.22 -8.70 22.44
N ILE A 344 -2.76 -9.51 21.54
CA ILE A 344 -2.85 -9.16 20.12
C ILE A 344 -4.12 -8.36 19.78
N ARG A 345 -5.17 -8.45 20.60
CA ARG A 345 -6.49 -7.87 20.31
C ARG A 345 -6.73 -6.51 20.96
N GLN A 346 -6.27 -6.31 22.20
CA GLN A 346 -6.56 -5.10 22.99
C GLN A 346 -5.50 -4.03 22.77
N SER A 347 -5.94 -2.81 22.41
CA SER A 347 -5.03 -1.66 22.26
C SER A 347 -4.44 -1.23 23.61
N ASP A 348 -5.29 -1.05 24.63
CA ASP A 348 -4.89 -0.71 26.00
C ASP A 348 -4.81 -1.98 26.86
N LEU A 349 -3.61 -2.31 27.37
CA LEU A 349 -3.36 -3.51 28.17
C LEU A 349 -3.05 -3.18 29.63
N ALA A 350 -3.49 -4.03 30.55
CA ALA A 350 -3.05 -3.98 31.93
C ALA A 350 -1.56 -4.41 32.04
N PRO A 351 -0.78 -3.84 32.98
CA PRO A 351 0.63 -4.22 33.16
C PRO A 351 0.83 -5.72 33.40
N ALA A 352 -0.12 -6.38 34.07
CA ALA A 352 -0.09 -7.81 34.32
C ALA A 352 -0.21 -8.65 33.03
N ASP A 353 -0.99 -8.19 32.05
CA ASP A 353 -1.17 -8.91 30.78
C ASP A 353 0.07 -8.71 29.87
N VAL A 354 0.69 -7.53 29.92
CA VAL A 354 1.97 -7.28 29.25
C VAL A 354 3.07 -8.16 29.85
N ASP A 355 3.19 -8.17 31.18
CA ASP A 355 4.17 -9.00 31.88
C ASP A 355 3.93 -10.51 31.64
N GLY A 356 2.66 -10.95 31.67
CA GLY A 356 2.29 -12.33 31.41
C GLY A 356 2.64 -12.80 30.00
N ALA A 357 2.54 -11.91 29.01
CA ALA A 357 2.95 -12.19 27.63
C ALA A 357 4.48 -12.11 27.48
N GLU A 358 5.11 -10.98 27.84
CA GLU A 358 6.50 -10.67 27.51
C GLU A 358 7.54 -11.33 28.41
N LYS A 359 7.18 -11.68 29.66
CA LYS A 359 8.05 -12.47 30.57
C LYS A 359 7.67 -13.96 30.57
N GLY A 360 6.62 -14.33 29.84
CA GLY A 360 6.19 -15.72 29.72
C GLY A 360 7.14 -16.55 28.86
N ALA A 361 7.06 -17.87 28.99
CA ALA A 361 7.89 -18.82 28.24
C ALA A 361 7.68 -18.75 26.70
N PHE A 362 6.57 -18.14 26.27
CA PHE A 362 6.23 -18.00 24.85
C PHE A 362 6.91 -16.80 24.17
N PHE A 363 7.44 -15.83 24.91
CA PHE A 363 8.08 -14.64 24.33
C PHE A 363 9.60 -14.84 24.20
N THR A 364 9.99 -15.53 23.13
CA THR A 364 11.39 -15.87 22.82
C THR A 364 11.88 -15.05 21.63
N GLU A 365 13.18 -15.07 21.34
CA GLU A 365 13.73 -14.39 20.15
C GLU A 365 13.05 -14.80 18.84
N THR A 366 12.58 -16.05 18.74
CA THR A 366 11.90 -16.56 17.53
C THR A 366 10.44 -16.14 17.42
N THR A 367 9.72 -16.00 18.53
CA THR A 367 8.27 -15.74 18.57
C THR A 367 7.93 -14.27 18.81
N LYS A 368 8.87 -13.50 19.39
CA LYS A 368 8.73 -12.08 19.69
C LYS A 368 8.39 -11.23 18.47
N GLY A 369 9.17 -11.37 17.39
CA GLY A 369 8.95 -10.61 16.15
C GLY A 369 7.56 -10.86 15.54
N PRO A 370 7.20 -12.12 15.25
CA PRO A 370 5.86 -12.48 14.78
C PRO A 370 4.72 -12.01 15.69
N LEU A 371 4.87 -12.11 17.02
CA LEU A 371 3.82 -11.71 17.97
C LEU A 371 3.59 -10.19 17.96
N LEU A 372 4.67 -9.41 17.94
CA LEU A 372 4.61 -7.96 17.82
C LEU A 372 3.98 -7.52 16.49
N LEU A 373 4.33 -8.21 15.40
CA LEU A 373 3.72 -7.95 14.10
C LEU A 373 2.20 -8.21 14.11
N LEU A 374 1.75 -9.35 14.66
CA LEU A 374 0.31 -9.63 14.79
C LEU A 374 -0.42 -8.59 15.63
N ARG A 375 0.18 -8.18 16.76
CA ARG A 375 -0.36 -7.10 17.58
C ARG A 375 -0.47 -5.80 16.75
N GLY A 376 0.54 -5.45 15.98
CA GLY A 376 0.52 -4.29 15.10
C GLY A 376 -0.57 -4.35 14.04
N LEU A 377 -0.75 -5.52 13.41
CA LEU A 377 -1.76 -5.74 12.39
C LEU A 377 -3.18 -5.66 12.95
N ILE A 378 -3.41 -6.18 14.15
CA ILE A 378 -4.73 -6.28 14.80
C ILE A 378 -4.97 -5.10 15.76
N ALA A 379 -4.38 -5.11 16.95
CA ALA A 379 -4.57 -4.06 17.97
C ALA A 379 -3.98 -2.69 17.58
N GLY A 380 -2.90 -2.68 16.79
CA GLY A 380 -2.29 -1.48 16.22
C GLY A 380 -3.08 -0.89 15.04
N GLY A 381 -4.07 -1.63 14.53
CA GLY A 381 -5.06 -1.12 13.59
C GLY A 381 -4.62 -1.06 12.12
N VAL A 382 -3.47 -1.65 11.73
CA VAL A 382 -3.04 -1.67 10.32
C VAL A 382 -4.09 -2.35 9.43
N LEU A 383 -4.63 -3.50 9.85
CA LEU A 383 -5.62 -4.24 9.08
C LEU A 383 -6.94 -3.47 8.97
N SER A 384 -7.42 -2.92 10.09
CA SER A 384 -8.59 -2.03 10.11
C SER A 384 -8.38 -0.83 9.21
N PHE A 385 -7.21 -0.20 9.25
CA PHE A 385 -6.88 0.93 8.41
C PHE A 385 -6.95 0.58 6.92
N ALA A 386 -6.34 -0.53 6.51
CA ALA A 386 -6.33 -0.98 5.12
C ALA A 386 -7.75 -1.33 4.58
N LEU A 387 -8.59 -1.99 5.39
CA LEU A 387 -9.91 -2.47 4.96
C LEU A 387 -11.06 -1.46 5.17
N LYS A 388 -10.90 -0.51 6.11
CA LYS A 388 -11.93 0.48 6.45
C LYS A 388 -11.63 1.86 5.86
N SER A 389 -10.39 2.33 6.02
CA SER A 389 -10.02 3.71 5.69
C SER A 389 -9.57 3.90 4.25
N LYS A 390 -9.03 2.85 3.61
CA LYS A 390 -8.47 2.91 2.26
C LYS A 390 -9.35 2.16 1.26
N ARG A 391 -9.64 2.80 0.12
CA ARG A 391 -10.41 2.22 -0.99
C ARG A 391 -9.47 2.01 -2.18
N TRP A 392 -9.36 0.77 -2.64
CA TRP A 392 -8.57 0.42 -3.83
C TRP A 392 -9.04 1.22 -5.05
N ARG A 393 -8.09 1.64 -5.89
CA ARG A 393 -8.24 2.55 -7.04
C ARG A 393 -8.61 3.98 -6.70
N VAL A 394 -8.97 4.32 -5.45
CA VAL A 394 -9.29 5.70 -5.04
C VAL A 394 -8.21 6.29 -4.16
N ASN A 395 -7.80 5.55 -3.13
CA ASN A 395 -6.79 5.99 -2.18
C ASN A 395 -5.44 5.32 -2.41
N TYR A 396 -5.41 4.19 -3.12
CA TYR A 396 -4.18 3.46 -3.42
C TYR A 396 -4.32 2.55 -4.63
N GLY A 397 -3.17 2.22 -5.23
CA GLY A 397 -2.99 1.25 -6.31
C GLY A 397 -1.54 1.26 -6.80
N ILE A 398 -1.26 0.63 -7.93
CA ILE A 398 0.07 0.67 -8.57
C ILE A 398 0.23 1.93 -9.44
N ASP A 399 1.47 2.39 -9.62
CA ASP A 399 1.80 3.44 -10.58
C ASP A 399 2.72 2.88 -11.68
N PRO A 400 2.17 2.49 -12.84
CA PRO A 400 2.95 1.91 -13.92
C PRO A 400 3.85 2.94 -14.62
N SER A 401 3.65 4.24 -14.38
CA SER A 401 4.39 5.33 -15.02
C SER A 401 5.75 5.61 -14.37
N ARG A 402 5.99 5.10 -13.14
CA ARG A 402 7.26 5.31 -12.42
C ARG A 402 8.43 4.70 -13.15
N LYS A 403 9.55 5.43 -13.12
CA LYS A 403 10.84 4.98 -13.64
C LYS A 403 11.89 5.12 -12.53
N PRO A 404 12.45 4.02 -12.01
CA PRO A 404 12.11 2.62 -12.30
C PRO A 404 10.71 2.22 -11.80
N LYS A 405 10.15 1.13 -12.34
CA LYS A 405 8.87 0.59 -11.86
C LYS A 405 9.07 0.03 -10.45
N THR A 406 8.27 0.49 -9.48
CA THR A 406 8.37 0.04 -8.08
C THR A 406 7.47 -1.16 -7.77
N GLN A 407 6.45 -1.44 -8.60
CA GLN A 407 5.47 -2.54 -8.44
C GLN A 407 4.78 -2.63 -7.05
N SER A 408 4.88 -1.59 -6.23
CA SER A 408 4.28 -1.46 -4.90
C SER A 408 3.05 -0.54 -4.91
N ALA A 409 2.17 -0.70 -3.91
CA ALA A 409 1.04 0.20 -3.74
C ALA A 409 1.50 1.60 -3.31
N VAL A 410 0.97 2.61 -4.00
CA VAL A 410 1.26 4.03 -3.76
C VAL A 410 -0.04 4.79 -3.47
N PRO A 411 0.03 5.93 -2.77
CA PRO A 411 -1.13 6.78 -2.54
C PRO A 411 -1.69 7.34 -3.85
N TYR A 412 -3.01 7.42 -3.95
CA TYR A 412 -3.71 8.03 -5.07
C TYR A 412 -4.33 9.37 -4.63
N ARG A 413 -4.23 10.39 -5.48
CA ARG A 413 -4.86 11.70 -5.26
C ARG A 413 -6.36 11.64 -5.49
N SER A 414 -6.76 10.81 -6.45
CA SER A 414 -8.14 10.53 -6.81
C SER A 414 -8.23 9.17 -7.48
N LYS A 415 -9.44 8.79 -7.90
CA LYS A 415 -9.65 7.59 -8.69
C LYS A 415 -8.62 7.44 -9.83
N ASP A 416 -7.94 6.29 -9.88
CA ASP A 416 -6.95 5.88 -10.88
C ASP A 416 -5.82 6.89 -11.15
N SER A 417 -5.64 7.86 -10.26
CA SER A 417 -4.63 8.91 -10.37
C SER A 417 -3.62 8.75 -9.24
N PRO A 418 -2.51 8.01 -9.46
CA PRO A 418 -1.44 7.92 -8.48
C PRO A 418 -0.88 9.30 -8.16
N SER A 419 -0.55 9.53 -6.90
CA SER A 419 0.25 10.70 -6.53
C SER A 419 1.68 10.48 -7.02
N PRO A 420 2.21 11.36 -7.89
CA PRO A 420 3.58 11.28 -8.35
C PRO A 420 4.55 11.20 -7.17
N ARG A 421 5.47 10.22 -7.20
CA ARG A 421 6.56 10.02 -6.22
C ARG A 421 6.15 9.83 -4.75
N SER A 422 4.87 9.88 -4.39
CA SER A 422 4.41 9.62 -3.02
C SER A 422 4.41 8.13 -2.67
N GLU A 423 4.71 7.80 -1.43
CA GLU A 423 4.72 6.45 -0.87
C GLU A 423 4.08 6.48 0.53
N PHE A 424 3.57 5.34 0.98
CA PHE A 424 3.15 5.21 2.39
C PHE A 424 4.38 5.06 3.29
N SER A 425 4.43 5.76 4.42
CA SER A 425 5.59 5.68 5.32
C SER A 425 5.64 4.37 6.11
N HIS A 426 4.50 3.72 6.34
CA HIS A 426 4.40 2.54 7.17
C HIS A 426 4.59 1.23 6.38
N PRO A 427 5.63 0.41 6.66
CA PRO A 427 5.94 -0.79 5.86
C PRO A 427 4.82 -1.83 5.83
N ASP A 428 4.17 -2.09 6.96
CA ASP A 428 3.06 -3.08 7.01
C ASP A 428 1.79 -2.60 6.29
N VAL A 429 1.59 -1.28 6.16
CA VAL A 429 0.55 -0.70 5.31
C VAL A 429 0.91 -0.92 3.85
N VAL A 430 2.16 -0.64 3.45
CA VAL A 430 2.64 -0.87 2.07
C VAL A 430 2.46 -2.33 1.67
N ILE A 431 2.91 -3.29 2.50
CA ILE A 431 2.76 -4.72 2.22
C ILE A 431 1.28 -5.08 2.06
N THR A 432 0.45 -4.71 3.04
CA THR A 432 -0.99 -5.05 3.03
C THR A 432 -1.70 -4.46 1.81
N LEU A 433 -1.51 -3.17 1.52
CA LEU A 433 -2.15 -2.51 0.38
C LEU A 433 -1.61 -3.01 -0.97
N THR A 434 -0.33 -3.38 -1.04
CA THR A 434 0.25 -4.01 -2.24
C THR A 434 -0.39 -5.37 -2.47
N SER A 435 -0.46 -6.23 -1.45
CA SER A 435 -1.13 -7.53 -1.56
C SER A 435 -2.58 -7.39 -1.99
N LEU A 436 -3.35 -6.49 -1.37
CA LEU A 436 -4.74 -6.22 -1.76
C LEU A 436 -4.85 -5.71 -3.20
N THR A 437 -3.91 -4.87 -3.66
CA THR A 437 -3.91 -4.35 -5.04
C THR A 437 -3.80 -5.47 -6.07
N TYR A 438 -2.92 -6.44 -5.87
CA TYR A 438 -2.78 -7.58 -6.78
C TYR A 438 -3.86 -8.64 -6.58
N TYR A 439 -4.38 -8.83 -5.37
CA TYR A 439 -5.56 -9.69 -5.15
C TYR A 439 -6.79 -9.19 -5.92
N TYR A 440 -7.00 -7.88 -5.97
CA TYR A 440 -8.13 -7.27 -6.66
C TYR A 440 -7.88 -7.07 -8.17
N GLY A 441 -6.66 -6.67 -8.55
CA GLY A 441 -6.29 -6.40 -9.94
C GLY A 441 -5.88 -7.63 -10.74
N GLY A 442 -5.39 -8.67 -10.07
CA GLY A 442 -4.74 -9.82 -10.68
C GLY A 442 -3.32 -9.50 -11.18
N LEU A 443 -2.60 -10.54 -11.59
CA LEU A 443 -1.30 -10.42 -12.27
C LEU A 443 -1.48 -10.13 -13.76
N ASP A 444 -0.57 -9.38 -14.38
CA ASP A 444 -0.54 -9.30 -15.84
C ASP A 444 0.14 -10.54 -16.47
N ASP A 445 0.09 -10.68 -17.80
CA ASP A 445 0.68 -11.85 -18.47
C ASP A 445 2.21 -11.90 -18.28
N GLN A 446 2.86 -10.73 -18.22
CA GLN A 446 4.30 -10.65 -18.04
C GLN A 446 4.70 -10.98 -16.61
N ASP A 447 3.94 -10.50 -15.62
CA ASP A 447 4.10 -10.86 -14.20
C ASP A 447 3.99 -12.38 -14.03
N LEU A 448 3.02 -13.04 -14.68
CA LEU A 448 2.89 -14.51 -14.64
C LEU A 448 4.09 -15.21 -15.29
N PHE A 449 4.56 -14.75 -16.46
CA PHE A 449 5.77 -15.30 -17.07
C PHE A 449 6.99 -15.18 -16.15
N ASP A 450 7.19 -14.02 -15.53
CA ASP A 450 8.30 -13.78 -14.60
C ASP A 450 8.18 -14.67 -13.35
N THR A 451 6.95 -14.86 -12.86
CA THR A 451 6.65 -15.75 -11.72
C THR A 451 6.99 -17.20 -12.06
N PHE A 452 6.60 -17.70 -13.24
CA PHE A 452 6.94 -19.05 -13.69
C PHE A 452 8.45 -19.23 -13.92
N ALA A 453 9.13 -18.24 -14.48
CA ALA A 453 10.58 -18.27 -14.68
C ALA A 453 11.36 -18.32 -13.35
N HIS A 454 10.82 -17.70 -12.29
CA HIS A 454 11.33 -17.86 -10.94
C HIS A 454 10.98 -19.24 -10.35
N LEU A 455 9.75 -19.70 -10.54
CA LEU A 455 9.27 -20.99 -10.03
C LEU A 455 10.08 -22.17 -10.57
N GLU A 456 10.42 -22.19 -11.86
CA GLU A 456 11.24 -23.27 -12.46
C GLU A 456 12.62 -23.42 -11.80
N LYS A 457 13.12 -22.35 -11.16
CA LYS A 457 14.40 -22.34 -10.44
C LYS A 457 14.26 -22.61 -8.95
N SER A 458 13.03 -22.79 -8.47
CA SER A 458 12.71 -22.94 -7.05
C SER A 458 12.73 -24.41 -6.63
N ASP A 459 13.37 -24.67 -5.49
CA ASP A 459 13.49 -25.98 -4.83
C ASP A 459 12.15 -26.68 -4.56
N GLN A 460 11.06 -25.91 -4.39
CA GLN A 460 9.71 -26.42 -4.12
C GLN A 460 8.69 -26.13 -5.22
N SER A 461 9.13 -26.07 -6.48
CA SER A 461 8.33 -25.65 -7.62
C SER A 461 6.96 -26.35 -7.72
N ASP A 462 6.91 -27.68 -7.58
CA ASP A 462 5.65 -28.44 -7.61
C ASP A 462 4.71 -28.11 -6.45
N VAL A 463 5.24 -28.01 -5.22
CA VAL A 463 4.44 -27.72 -4.03
C VAL A 463 3.82 -26.32 -4.11
N GLU A 464 4.61 -25.34 -4.56
CA GLU A 464 4.16 -23.98 -4.77
C GLU A 464 3.10 -23.91 -5.87
N TYR A 465 3.32 -24.60 -6.99
CA TYR A 465 2.34 -24.66 -8.07
C TYR A 465 1.01 -25.27 -7.61
N GLN A 466 1.04 -26.31 -6.77
CA GLN A 466 -0.17 -26.88 -6.18
C GLN A 466 -0.95 -25.84 -5.34
N ILE A 467 -0.25 -24.96 -4.61
CA ILE A 467 -0.90 -23.88 -3.88
C ILE A 467 -1.59 -22.89 -4.83
N TRP A 468 -1.01 -22.64 -6.00
CA TRP A 468 -1.59 -21.74 -7.01
C TRP A 468 -2.88 -22.30 -7.60
N VAL A 469 -2.92 -23.60 -7.90
CA VAL A 469 -4.08 -24.21 -8.58
C VAL A 469 -5.23 -24.58 -7.63
N ARG A 470 -5.04 -24.52 -6.30
CA ARG A 470 -6.07 -24.84 -5.29
C ARG A 470 -7.40 -24.12 -5.49
N THR A 471 -7.37 -22.87 -5.94
CA THR A 471 -8.58 -22.06 -6.19
C THR A 471 -8.94 -21.97 -7.67
N ALA A 472 -8.21 -22.66 -8.55
CA ALA A 472 -8.33 -22.60 -10.00
C ALA A 472 -9.14 -23.79 -10.54
N GLU A 473 -10.39 -23.94 -10.12
CA GLU A 473 -11.24 -25.09 -10.51
C GLU A 473 -11.46 -25.19 -12.02
N ALA A 474 -11.51 -24.05 -12.72
CA ALA A 474 -11.68 -23.96 -14.16
C ALA A 474 -10.44 -24.40 -14.97
N LEU A 475 -9.30 -24.62 -14.31
CA LEU A 475 -8.07 -25.06 -14.97
C LEU A 475 -8.19 -26.53 -15.40
N PRO A 476 -7.92 -26.86 -16.69
CA PRO A 476 -7.91 -28.23 -17.17
C PRO A 476 -6.98 -29.13 -16.36
N GLU A 477 -7.37 -30.38 -16.16
CA GLU A 477 -6.65 -31.35 -15.32
C GLU A 477 -5.18 -31.53 -15.75
N ALA A 478 -4.91 -31.51 -17.06
CA ALA A 478 -3.57 -31.59 -17.61
C ALA A 478 -2.63 -30.47 -17.11
N PHE A 479 -3.16 -29.28 -16.81
CA PHE A 479 -2.39 -28.14 -16.33
C PHE A 479 -2.44 -27.98 -14.81
N ARG A 480 -3.09 -28.87 -14.06
CA ARG A 480 -3.06 -28.83 -12.59
C ARG A 480 -1.71 -29.28 -12.00
N HIS A 481 -0.85 -29.84 -12.83
CA HIS A 481 0.52 -30.23 -12.45
C HIS A 481 1.54 -29.42 -13.25
N LEU A 482 2.63 -29.02 -12.59
CA LEU A 482 3.65 -28.18 -13.21
C LEU A 482 4.29 -28.86 -14.42
N THR A 483 4.47 -30.17 -14.37
CA THR A 483 5.00 -31.00 -15.47
C THR A 483 4.14 -30.95 -16.74
N GLY A 484 2.85 -30.61 -16.63
CA GLY A 484 1.95 -30.45 -17.76
C GLY A 484 1.99 -29.04 -18.39
N VAL A 485 2.69 -28.09 -17.78
CA VAL A 485 2.78 -26.70 -18.24
C VAL A 485 4.04 -26.49 -19.07
N ASN A 486 3.87 -26.03 -20.32
CA ASN A 486 4.99 -25.62 -21.17
C ASN A 486 5.04 -24.10 -21.31
N ILE A 487 5.84 -23.43 -20.47
CA ILE A 487 5.96 -21.95 -20.44
C ILE A 487 6.50 -21.37 -21.76
N LYS A 488 7.17 -22.18 -22.60
CA LYS A 488 7.64 -21.74 -23.92
C LYS A 488 6.49 -21.54 -24.92
N ASP A 489 5.36 -22.22 -24.73
CA ASP A 489 4.15 -22.00 -25.51
C ASP A 489 3.36 -20.82 -24.93
N ARG A 490 3.80 -19.61 -25.28
CA ARG A 490 3.17 -18.38 -24.78
C ARG A 490 1.69 -18.27 -25.13
N HIS A 491 1.28 -18.80 -26.29
CA HIS A 491 -0.11 -18.72 -26.71
C HIS A 491 -0.98 -19.56 -25.78
N GLN A 492 -0.65 -20.84 -25.60
CA GLN A 492 -1.33 -21.74 -24.66
C GLN A 492 -1.39 -21.17 -23.24
N CYS A 493 -0.27 -20.61 -22.75
CA CYS A 493 -0.23 -19.98 -21.44
C CYS A 493 -1.25 -18.83 -21.34
N THR A 494 -1.24 -17.88 -22.27
CA THR A 494 -2.12 -16.70 -22.22
C THR A 494 -3.61 -17.04 -22.41
N THR A 495 -3.95 -18.09 -23.14
CA THR A 495 -5.34 -18.43 -23.46
C THR A 495 -5.97 -19.45 -22.52
N GLU A 496 -5.20 -20.43 -22.02
CA GLU A 496 -5.75 -21.57 -21.26
C GLU A 496 -5.34 -21.58 -19.78
N ILE A 497 -4.12 -21.11 -19.46
CA ILE A 497 -3.54 -21.27 -18.11
C ILE A 497 -3.68 -19.97 -17.30
N PHE A 498 -3.20 -18.86 -17.86
CA PHE A 498 -3.13 -17.56 -17.19
C PHE A 498 -4.50 -17.02 -16.77
N PRO A 499 -5.59 -17.17 -17.53
CA PRO A 499 -6.91 -16.72 -17.08
C PRO A 499 -7.33 -17.32 -15.73
N SER A 500 -6.98 -18.58 -15.47
CA SER A 500 -7.30 -19.29 -14.21
C SER A 500 -6.33 -18.96 -13.07
N LEU A 501 -5.08 -18.60 -13.37
CA LEU A 501 -4.05 -18.27 -12.36
C LEU A 501 -3.96 -16.79 -12.02
N ARG A 502 -4.45 -15.90 -12.90
CA ARG A 502 -4.36 -14.44 -12.79
C ARG A 502 -4.79 -13.90 -11.43
N TYR A 503 -5.84 -14.50 -10.87
CA TYR A 503 -6.45 -14.10 -9.60
C TYR A 503 -6.24 -15.13 -8.50
N SER A 504 -5.39 -16.14 -8.74
CA SER A 504 -5.03 -17.10 -7.72
C SER A 504 -4.23 -16.40 -6.63
N LYS A 505 -4.78 -16.38 -5.41
CA LYS A 505 -4.08 -15.84 -4.24
C LYS A 505 -2.71 -16.51 -4.07
N GLY A 506 -2.61 -17.81 -4.31
CA GLY A 506 -1.34 -18.54 -4.20
C GLY A 506 -0.27 -18.05 -5.18
N ALA A 507 -0.65 -17.82 -6.44
CA ALA A 507 0.25 -17.28 -7.46
C ALA A 507 0.67 -15.84 -7.12
N ILE A 508 -0.29 -15.01 -6.70
CA ILE A 508 -0.04 -13.62 -6.30
C ILE A 508 0.88 -13.54 -5.07
N ASP A 509 0.61 -14.35 -4.03
CA ASP A 509 1.45 -14.43 -2.82
C ASP A 509 2.90 -14.77 -3.20
N TYR A 510 3.08 -15.72 -4.13
CA TYR A 510 4.41 -16.14 -4.58
C TYR A 510 5.12 -15.02 -5.36
N PHE A 511 4.45 -14.41 -6.34
CA PHE A 511 4.97 -13.27 -7.10
C PHE A 511 5.42 -12.15 -6.16
N LEU A 512 4.55 -11.77 -5.22
CA LEU A 512 4.85 -10.71 -4.27
C LEU A 512 6.02 -11.06 -3.34
N SER A 513 6.07 -12.29 -2.82
CA SER A 513 7.07 -12.71 -1.83
C SER A 513 8.47 -12.90 -2.42
N HIS A 514 8.58 -13.23 -3.71
CA HIS A 514 9.86 -13.57 -4.35
C HIS A 514 10.35 -12.54 -5.37
N ILE A 515 9.45 -11.76 -5.98
CA ILE A 515 9.81 -10.81 -7.05
C ILE A 515 9.64 -9.37 -6.57
N VAL A 516 8.49 -9.01 -6.01
CA VAL A 516 8.17 -7.61 -5.66
C VAL A 516 8.78 -7.19 -4.33
N PHE A 517 8.40 -7.82 -3.22
CA PHE A 517 8.81 -7.39 -1.88
C PHE A 517 10.31 -7.48 -1.62
N PRO A 518 11.06 -8.49 -2.11
CA PRO A 518 12.51 -8.51 -1.96
C PRO A 518 13.22 -7.29 -2.54
N LYS A 519 12.64 -6.67 -3.58
CA LYS A 519 13.13 -5.43 -4.21
C LYS A 519 12.55 -4.17 -3.55
N ALA A 520 11.23 -4.14 -3.36
CA ALA A 520 10.51 -2.96 -2.90
C ALA A 520 10.61 -2.70 -1.38
N MET A 521 10.64 -3.75 -0.56
CA MET A 521 10.56 -3.62 0.90
C MET A 521 11.94 -3.51 1.53
N LYS A 522 12.50 -2.31 1.43
CA LYS A 522 13.81 -1.97 1.98
C LYS A 522 13.72 -0.75 2.89
N GLU A 523 14.56 -0.75 3.93
CA GLU A 523 14.70 0.37 4.86
C GLU A 523 16.09 0.98 4.76
N PHE A 524 16.18 2.22 5.24
CA PHE A 524 17.43 2.94 5.39
C PHE A 524 17.58 3.33 6.86
N PRO A 525 18.81 3.44 7.37
CA PRO A 525 19.04 3.76 8.77
C PRO A 525 18.56 5.18 9.11
N TYR A 526 18.73 6.13 8.19
CA TYR A 526 18.43 7.54 8.43
C TYR A 526 17.61 8.16 7.30
N LYS A 527 16.96 9.28 7.60
CA LYS A 527 16.29 10.15 6.61
C LYS A 527 16.55 11.63 6.87
N LEU A 528 16.37 12.44 5.83
CA LEU A 528 16.16 13.88 5.93
C LEU A 528 14.72 14.19 5.53
N SER A 529 14.04 15.04 6.29
CA SER A 529 12.63 15.40 6.06
C SER A 529 12.45 16.90 5.89
N ALA A 530 11.53 17.30 5.01
CA ALA A 530 11.06 18.67 4.87
C ALA A 530 9.54 18.70 4.59
N SER A 531 8.84 19.73 5.07
CA SER A 531 7.38 19.79 5.07
C SER A 531 6.83 21.20 4.78
N GLY A 532 5.51 21.36 4.85
CA GLY A 532 4.85 22.68 4.76
C GLY A 532 5.35 23.71 5.79
N TRP A 533 5.93 23.27 6.91
CA TRP A 533 6.57 24.18 7.88
C TRP A 533 7.80 24.89 7.31
N ASP A 534 8.57 24.22 6.46
CA ASP A 534 9.73 24.80 5.77
C ASP A 534 9.33 25.83 4.72
N LEU A 535 8.21 25.60 4.01
CA LEU A 535 7.65 26.57 3.06
C LEU A 535 7.09 27.80 3.77
N GLY A 536 6.55 27.61 4.97
CA GLY A 536 5.99 28.66 5.82
C GLY A 536 7.05 29.42 6.63
N ALA A 537 8.34 29.11 6.47
CA ALA A 537 9.42 29.73 7.22
C ALA A 537 9.42 31.27 7.10
N ILE A 538 9.88 31.95 8.15
CA ILE A 538 9.98 33.41 8.14
C ILE A 538 11.21 33.79 7.31
N LYS A 539 10.96 34.55 6.24
CA LYS A 539 11.98 35.08 5.32
C LYS A 539 12.14 36.59 5.48
N SER A 540 13.11 37.16 4.78
CA SER A 540 13.32 38.61 4.73
C SER A 540 12.12 39.34 4.11
N HIS A 541 11.46 38.70 3.13
CA HIS A 541 10.18 39.13 2.60
C HIS A 541 9.09 38.09 2.92
N PRO A 542 7.87 38.50 3.28
CA PRO A 542 6.84 37.55 3.70
C PRO A 542 6.40 36.61 2.56
N THR A 543 5.79 35.50 2.95
CA THR A 543 5.03 34.64 2.04
C THR A 543 3.56 35.02 2.13
N THR A 544 2.91 35.23 0.98
CA THR A 544 1.46 35.52 0.94
C THR A 544 0.73 34.50 0.08
N GLY A 545 -0.48 34.10 0.47
CA GLY A 545 -1.23 33.12 -0.30
C GLY A 545 -2.74 33.24 -0.18
N PHE A 546 -3.44 32.44 -0.96
CA PHE A 546 -4.89 32.31 -0.89
C PHE A 546 -5.33 30.88 -0.69
N SER A 547 -6.44 30.73 0.03
CA SER A 547 -7.19 29.48 0.14
C SER A 547 -8.62 29.68 -0.35
N GLY A 548 -9.23 28.64 -0.93
CA GLY A 548 -10.67 28.65 -1.25
C GLY A 548 -11.55 28.70 0.00
N THR A 549 -11.08 28.11 1.11
CA THR A 549 -11.82 27.99 2.37
C THR A 549 -10.92 28.27 3.57
N ASN A 550 -11.53 28.43 4.74
CA ASN A 550 -10.82 28.63 6.01
C ASN A 550 -10.68 27.36 6.86
N ASP A 551 -11.03 26.19 6.31
CA ASP A 551 -11.10 24.93 7.06
C ASP A 551 -9.70 24.44 7.51
N SER A 552 -8.65 24.71 6.72
CA SER A 552 -7.27 24.32 7.04
C SER A 552 -6.54 25.26 8.01
N ARG A 553 -7.18 26.34 8.48
CA ARG A 553 -6.56 27.39 9.33
C ARG A 553 -5.82 26.83 10.55
N GLN A 554 -6.31 25.76 11.14
CA GLN A 554 -5.74 25.20 12.37
C GLN A 554 -4.50 24.33 12.11
N VAL A 555 -4.31 23.84 10.89
CA VAL A 555 -3.16 23.01 10.48
C VAL A 555 -2.12 23.80 9.67
N LEU A 556 -2.26 25.12 9.56
CA LEU A 556 -1.20 25.98 9.01
C LEU A 556 0.00 26.08 9.97
N PRO A 557 1.24 26.25 9.44
CA PRO A 557 2.41 26.57 10.26
C PRO A 557 2.17 27.80 11.14
N LEU A 558 2.74 27.83 12.35
CA LEU A 558 2.52 28.93 13.30
C LEU A 558 2.96 30.31 12.80
N SER A 559 3.93 30.34 11.89
CA SER A 559 4.44 31.55 11.24
C SER A 559 3.47 32.13 10.20
N VAL A 560 2.49 31.37 9.73
CA VAL A 560 1.53 31.76 8.70
C VAL A 560 0.21 32.18 9.32
N HIS A 561 -0.15 33.45 9.18
CA HIS A 561 -1.37 34.01 9.77
C HIS A 561 -2.52 34.03 8.78
N TYR A 562 -3.71 33.62 9.23
CA TYR A 562 -4.92 33.77 8.44
C TYR A 562 -5.48 35.18 8.63
N LEU A 563 -5.61 35.95 7.55
CA LEU A 563 -6.20 37.30 7.60
C LEU A 563 -7.69 37.22 7.27
N ASP A 564 -8.51 37.40 8.29
CA ASP A 564 -9.97 37.50 8.14
C ASP A 564 -10.34 38.92 7.70
N SER A 565 -10.98 39.06 6.53
CA SER A 565 -11.62 40.32 6.13
C SER A 565 -13.08 40.31 6.58
N GLU A 566 -13.51 41.32 7.35
CA GLU A 566 -14.91 41.47 7.80
C GLU A 566 -15.89 41.43 6.62
N LYS A 567 -15.50 42.01 5.47
CA LYS A 567 -16.30 42.00 4.24
C LYS A 567 -16.47 40.60 3.66
N GLN A 568 -15.60 39.63 3.95
CA GLN A 568 -15.64 38.27 3.42
C GLN A 568 -16.08 37.20 4.42
N ASN A 569 -16.41 37.55 5.66
CA ASN A 569 -16.89 36.58 6.66
C ASN A 569 -18.20 35.87 6.24
N HIS A 570 -19.06 36.54 5.47
CA HIS A 570 -20.32 35.98 4.98
C HIS A 570 -20.14 34.92 3.88
N THR A 571 -18.94 34.82 3.29
CA THR A 571 -18.69 34.06 2.07
C THR A 571 -18.85 32.55 2.26
N ASN A 572 -18.34 32.02 3.37
CA ASN A 572 -18.53 30.60 3.72
C ASN A 572 -20.00 30.26 3.97
N ALA A 573 -20.73 31.17 4.63
CA ALA A 573 -22.15 31.00 4.88
C ALA A 573 -22.97 31.12 3.59
N LEU A 574 -22.54 31.94 2.63
CA LEU A 574 -23.23 32.17 1.36
C LEU A 574 -23.28 30.89 0.52
N VAL A 575 -22.18 30.16 0.42
CA VAL A 575 -22.15 28.91 -0.36
C VAL A 575 -23.02 27.83 0.28
N LEU A 576 -22.98 27.71 1.61
CA LEU A 576 -23.88 26.83 2.34
C LEU A 576 -25.35 27.25 2.18
N ALA A 577 -25.63 28.54 2.19
CA ALA A 577 -26.97 29.06 1.95
C ALA A 577 -27.48 28.71 0.54
N TYR A 578 -26.62 28.75 -0.48
CA TYR A 578 -26.98 28.28 -1.82
C TYR A 578 -27.28 26.79 -1.86
N LEU A 579 -26.54 25.97 -1.13
CA LEU A 579 -26.79 24.52 -1.04
C LEU A 579 -28.09 24.20 -0.32
N LEU A 580 -28.48 25.01 0.67
CA LEU A 580 -29.71 24.86 1.44
C LEU A 580 -30.98 25.38 0.73
N GLN A 581 -30.88 25.91 -0.48
CA GLN A 581 -32.05 26.34 -1.25
C GLN A 581 -32.91 25.16 -1.71
N ASP A 582 -34.22 25.39 -1.84
CA ASP A 582 -35.24 24.36 -2.12
C ASP A 582 -35.06 23.67 -3.49
N GLU A 583 -34.38 24.30 -4.45
CA GLU A 583 -34.09 23.70 -5.76
C GLU A 583 -33.07 22.55 -5.68
N ASN A 584 -32.31 22.48 -4.58
CA ASN A 584 -31.38 21.39 -4.33
C ASN A 584 -32.08 20.26 -3.57
N SER A 585 -31.82 19.03 -3.99
CA SER A 585 -32.51 17.88 -3.42
C SER A 585 -31.56 16.71 -3.18
N LEU A 586 -32.09 15.67 -2.54
CA LEU A 586 -31.36 14.44 -2.25
C LEU A 586 -31.97 13.26 -3.02
N LYS A 587 -31.13 12.29 -3.38
CA LYS A 587 -31.57 11.00 -3.93
C LYS A 587 -30.83 9.88 -3.21
N LEU A 588 -31.56 9.06 -2.47
CA LEU A 588 -31.03 7.80 -1.93
C LEU A 588 -30.81 6.81 -3.08
N LEU A 589 -29.62 6.21 -3.11
CA LEU A 589 -29.26 5.17 -4.06
C LEU A 589 -29.60 3.79 -3.47
N PRO A 590 -30.03 2.83 -4.30
CA PRO A 590 -30.26 1.47 -3.84
C PRO A 590 -28.94 0.79 -3.42
N PRO A 591 -29.00 -0.27 -2.58
CA PRO A 591 -27.83 -1.08 -2.23
C PRO A 591 -27.16 -1.63 -3.49
N GLN A 592 -25.82 -1.74 -3.48
CA GLN A 592 -25.04 -2.32 -4.59
C GLN A 592 -25.34 -1.66 -5.96
N THR A 593 -25.18 -0.33 -6.00
CA THR A 593 -25.32 0.46 -7.24
C THR A 593 -23.98 0.50 -7.97
N ASP A 594 -23.85 -0.26 -9.06
CA ASP A 594 -22.73 -0.13 -10.02
C ASP A 594 -22.83 1.17 -10.84
N ALA A 595 -21.74 1.55 -11.52
CA ALA A 595 -21.71 2.77 -12.35
C ALA A 595 -22.84 2.83 -13.40
N GLU A 596 -23.17 1.73 -14.07
CA GLU A 596 -24.20 1.74 -15.12
C GLU A 596 -25.61 1.95 -14.53
N ARG A 597 -25.89 1.33 -13.37
CA ARG A 597 -27.12 1.56 -12.59
C ARG A 597 -27.21 3.00 -12.12
N LEU A 598 -26.11 3.59 -11.63
CA LEU A 598 -26.08 5.00 -11.24
C LEU A 598 -26.44 5.90 -12.42
N LEU A 599 -25.83 5.69 -13.59
CA LEU A 599 -26.12 6.47 -14.80
C LEU A 599 -27.58 6.31 -15.25
N LYS A 600 -28.16 5.10 -15.15
CA LYS A 600 -29.59 4.87 -15.41
C LYS A 600 -30.51 5.57 -14.41
N ILE A 601 -30.13 5.64 -13.14
CA ILE A 601 -30.89 6.37 -12.11
C ILE A 601 -30.85 7.87 -12.41
N ILE A 602 -29.68 8.41 -12.75
CA ILE A 602 -29.47 9.83 -13.08
C ILE A 602 -30.29 10.25 -14.30
N ASP A 603 -30.28 9.44 -15.37
CA ASP A 603 -31.02 9.75 -16.60
C ASP A 603 -32.55 9.67 -16.42
N ARG A 604 -33.04 8.90 -15.43
CA ARG A 604 -34.46 8.77 -15.09
C ARG A 604 -34.98 9.83 -14.12
N MET A 605 -34.15 10.77 -13.67
CA MET A 605 -34.59 11.83 -12.76
C MET A 605 -35.58 12.78 -13.45
N GLU A 606 -36.59 13.26 -12.70
CA GLU A 606 -37.66 14.11 -13.24
C GLU A 606 -37.15 15.42 -13.86
N LEU A 607 -36.14 16.04 -13.23
CA LEU A 607 -35.45 17.20 -13.77
C LEU A 607 -34.16 16.73 -14.47
N PRO A 608 -33.92 17.15 -15.73
CA PRO A 608 -32.82 16.62 -16.53
C PRO A 608 -31.47 17.00 -15.92
N ILE A 609 -30.64 15.98 -15.66
CA ILE A 609 -29.27 16.16 -15.20
C ILE A 609 -28.35 16.29 -16.42
N ARG A 610 -27.56 17.37 -16.44
CA ARG A 610 -26.59 17.65 -17.51
C ARG A 610 -25.14 17.54 -17.06
N VAL A 611 -24.92 17.46 -15.74
CA VAL A 611 -23.59 17.42 -15.14
C VAL A 611 -23.52 16.31 -14.11
N ILE A 612 -22.45 15.53 -14.11
CA ILE A 612 -22.10 14.61 -13.02
C ILE A 612 -20.80 15.13 -12.38
N LEU A 613 -20.86 15.35 -11.07
CA LEU A 613 -19.74 15.73 -10.23
C LEU A 613 -19.42 14.55 -9.31
N ASP A 614 -18.41 13.75 -9.67
CA ASP A 614 -18.07 12.54 -8.91
C ASP A 614 -17.16 12.84 -7.71
N ALA A 615 -17.62 13.72 -6.81
CA ALA A 615 -16.84 14.16 -5.65
C ALA A 615 -16.51 12.98 -4.69
N GLY A 616 -17.40 12.00 -4.61
CA GLY A 616 -17.27 10.81 -3.78
C GLY A 616 -16.52 9.63 -4.40
N ALA A 617 -16.04 9.76 -5.65
CA ALA A 617 -15.45 8.67 -6.42
C ALA A 617 -16.32 7.39 -6.42
N GLN A 618 -17.62 7.52 -6.67
CA GLN A 618 -18.57 6.41 -6.64
C GLN A 618 -18.55 5.56 -7.91
N ILE A 619 -18.18 6.15 -9.04
CA ILE A 619 -18.06 5.41 -10.30
C ILE A 619 -16.67 4.77 -10.31
N LEU A 620 -16.54 3.49 -9.96
CA LEU A 620 -15.23 2.82 -9.92
C LEU A 620 -14.95 1.99 -11.18
N GLU A 621 -15.98 1.39 -11.76
CA GLU A 621 -15.87 0.33 -12.76
C GLU A 621 -15.47 0.88 -14.13
N LEU A 622 -15.88 2.12 -14.44
CA LEU A 622 -15.72 2.76 -15.75
C LEU A 622 -14.65 3.86 -15.73
N SER A 623 -13.79 3.91 -16.75
CA SER A 623 -12.92 5.07 -17.02
C SER A 623 -13.73 6.31 -17.43
N ASN A 624 -13.11 7.49 -17.40
CA ASN A 624 -13.80 8.75 -17.73
C ASN A 624 -14.46 8.72 -19.13
N ILE A 625 -13.76 8.16 -20.12
CA ILE A 625 -14.31 8.00 -21.47
C ILE A 625 -15.47 6.99 -21.49
N GLN A 626 -15.37 5.88 -20.77
CA GLN A 626 -16.44 4.89 -20.69
C GLN A 626 -17.69 5.43 -19.98
N VAL A 627 -17.52 6.31 -18.98
CA VAL A 627 -18.64 7.02 -18.35
C VAL A 627 -19.31 7.94 -19.36
N ALA A 628 -18.52 8.77 -20.07
CA ALA A 628 -19.04 9.68 -21.08
C ALA A 628 -19.80 8.93 -22.19
N GLU A 629 -19.22 7.85 -22.72
CA GLU A 629 -19.81 7.00 -23.75
C GLU A 629 -21.10 6.32 -23.26
N THR A 630 -21.06 5.69 -22.09
CA THR A 630 -22.21 4.97 -21.53
C THR A 630 -23.35 5.92 -21.22
N TRP A 631 -23.06 7.08 -20.63
CA TRP A 631 -24.07 8.07 -20.29
C TRP A 631 -24.69 8.71 -21.54
N LEU A 632 -23.88 9.03 -22.56
CA LEU A 632 -24.35 9.57 -23.84
C LEU A 632 -25.28 8.57 -24.55
N ARG A 633 -24.93 7.27 -24.52
CA ARG A 633 -25.76 6.18 -25.06
C ARG A 633 -27.10 6.01 -24.34
N ILE A 634 -27.09 6.05 -23.00
CA ILE A 634 -28.32 5.96 -22.18
C ILE A 634 -29.23 7.15 -22.48
N SER A 635 -28.68 8.36 -22.52
CA SER A 635 -29.42 9.61 -22.70
C SER A 635 -30.20 9.67 -24.02
N ASN A 636 -29.61 9.14 -25.11
CA ASN A 636 -30.27 9.01 -26.40
C ASN A 636 -31.52 8.10 -26.37
N SER A 637 -31.45 7.02 -25.59
CA SER A 637 -32.50 6.00 -25.58
C SER A 637 -33.79 6.49 -24.92
N ASN A 638 -33.68 7.48 -24.02
CA ASN A 638 -34.80 8.00 -23.22
C ASN A 638 -35.28 9.39 -23.67
N GLY A 639 -34.79 9.92 -24.80
CA GLY A 639 -35.29 11.15 -25.44
C GLY A 639 -34.59 12.46 -25.04
N THR A 640 -33.54 12.41 -24.21
CA THR A 640 -32.74 13.57 -23.81
C THR A 640 -31.65 13.81 -24.87
N LYS A 641 -31.87 14.78 -25.77
CA LYS A 641 -30.98 15.05 -26.93
C LYS A 641 -29.68 15.79 -26.57
N ALA A 642 -28.81 15.22 -25.73
CA ALA A 642 -27.42 15.67 -25.71
C ALA A 642 -26.73 15.25 -27.01
N LYS A 643 -25.92 16.12 -27.61
CA LYS A 643 -25.18 15.81 -28.85
C LYS A 643 -23.76 15.28 -28.59
N ALA A 644 -23.21 15.58 -27.42
CA ALA A 644 -21.86 15.19 -27.03
C ALA A 644 -21.72 15.11 -25.50
N ALA A 645 -20.64 14.51 -25.04
CA ALA A 645 -20.25 14.44 -23.63
C ALA A 645 -18.83 14.98 -23.42
N ILE A 646 -18.65 15.85 -22.43
CA ILE A 646 -17.38 16.47 -22.06
C ILE A 646 -16.81 15.73 -20.87
N PHE A 647 -15.52 15.38 -20.94
CA PHE A 647 -14.79 14.64 -19.91
C PHE A 647 -13.29 14.98 -19.98
N PHE A 648 -12.52 14.51 -19.01
CA PHE A 648 -11.04 14.56 -19.05
C PHE A 648 -10.48 13.26 -19.60
N ASN A 649 -9.61 13.36 -20.61
CA ASN A 649 -8.91 12.21 -21.19
C ASN A 649 -7.71 11.77 -20.33
N ASP A 650 -7.05 10.68 -20.73
CA ASP A 650 -5.90 10.10 -20.03
C ASP A 650 -4.66 11.03 -19.97
N ASN A 651 -4.64 12.10 -20.79
CA ASN A 651 -3.59 13.12 -20.78
C ASN A 651 -3.94 14.34 -19.89
N GLU A 652 -4.96 14.24 -19.05
CA GLU A 652 -5.49 15.34 -18.21
C GLU A 652 -6.01 16.54 -19.03
N GLU A 653 -6.49 16.29 -20.26
CA GLU A 653 -7.01 17.33 -21.15
C GLU A 653 -8.54 17.23 -21.34
N LEU A 654 -9.20 18.37 -21.26
CA LEU A 654 -10.64 18.52 -21.52
C LEU A 654 -10.99 18.15 -22.96
N SER A 655 -11.74 17.07 -23.11
CA SER A 655 -12.10 16.45 -24.37
C SER A 655 -13.62 16.29 -24.51
N VAL A 656 -14.07 16.16 -25.75
CA VAL A 656 -15.48 15.99 -26.13
C VAL A 656 -15.62 14.69 -26.91
N LEU A 657 -16.60 13.87 -26.53
CA LEU A 657 -17.03 12.66 -27.23
C LEU A 657 -18.37 12.90 -27.91
N ASP A 658 -18.44 12.67 -29.22
CA ASP A 658 -19.69 12.72 -29.99
C ASP A 658 -20.37 11.34 -30.14
N HIS A 659 -21.55 11.30 -30.76
CA HIS A 659 -22.28 10.06 -31.04
C HIS A 659 -21.62 9.12 -32.05
N ASN A 660 -20.64 9.60 -32.81
CA ASN A 660 -19.88 8.78 -33.76
C ASN A 660 -18.67 8.10 -33.10
N GLY A 661 -18.45 8.33 -31.80
CA GLY A 661 -17.27 7.86 -31.08
C GLY A 661 -16.03 8.72 -31.33
N CYS A 662 -16.17 9.90 -31.92
CA CYS A 662 -15.05 10.80 -32.18
C CYS A 662 -14.70 11.58 -30.91
N VAL A 663 -13.40 11.56 -30.54
CA VAL A 663 -12.85 12.29 -29.40
C VAL A 663 -11.97 13.43 -29.91
N GLU A 664 -12.27 14.65 -29.47
CA GLU A 664 -11.50 15.85 -29.81
C GLU A 664 -11.33 16.79 -28.60
N LEU A 665 -10.30 17.63 -28.61
CA LEU A 665 -10.08 18.61 -27.54
C LEU A 665 -11.19 19.66 -27.53
N LEU A 666 -11.69 20.02 -26.34
CA LEU A 666 -12.78 20.98 -26.19
C LEU A 666 -12.44 22.32 -26.86
N GLN A 667 -11.20 22.80 -26.74
CA GLN A 667 -10.78 24.10 -27.28
C GLN A 667 -10.86 24.19 -28.81
N THR A 668 -10.67 23.06 -29.52
CA THR A 668 -10.73 22.99 -30.98
C THR A 668 -12.09 22.53 -31.50
N SER A 669 -12.91 21.93 -30.62
CA SER A 669 -14.23 21.42 -30.95
C SER A 669 -15.25 22.54 -31.17
N PRO A 670 -16.21 22.38 -32.12
CA PRO A 670 -17.35 23.28 -32.25
C PRO A 670 -18.19 23.36 -30.95
N PHE A 671 -18.15 22.32 -30.11
CA PHE A 671 -18.89 22.27 -28.84
C PHE A 671 -18.37 23.23 -27.77
N SER A 672 -17.16 23.81 -27.92
CA SER A 672 -16.67 24.89 -27.03
C SER A 672 -17.63 26.08 -26.91
N LYS A 673 -18.41 26.35 -27.97
CA LYS A 673 -19.39 27.44 -28.04
C LYS A 673 -20.82 26.97 -27.80
N HIS A 674 -21.05 25.66 -27.77
CA HIS A 674 -22.37 25.01 -27.69
C HIS A 674 -22.44 24.04 -26.50
N LEU A 675 -21.99 24.51 -25.33
CA LEU A 675 -21.97 23.73 -24.09
C LEU A 675 -23.38 23.30 -23.65
N ASP A 676 -24.42 24.01 -24.07
CA ASP A 676 -25.84 23.75 -23.82
C ASP A 676 -26.37 22.47 -24.47
N GLU A 677 -25.65 21.94 -25.45
CA GLU A 677 -25.98 20.67 -26.11
C GLU A 677 -25.21 19.48 -25.51
N CYS A 678 -24.36 19.71 -24.50
CA CYS A 678 -23.40 18.72 -24.00
C CYS A 678 -23.74 18.22 -22.59
N LEU A 679 -23.46 16.93 -22.35
CA LEU A 679 -23.29 16.39 -21.00
C LEU A 679 -21.89 16.72 -20.48
N VAL A 680 -21.73 16.84 -19.17
CA VAL A 680 -20.43 17.12 -18.54
C VAL A 680 -20.18 16.12 -17.42
N TYR A 681 -19.11 15.34 -17.54
CA TYR A 681 -18.63 14.46 -16.47
C TYR A 681 -17.32 15.00 -15.91
N LEU A 682 -17.30 15.29 -14.61
CA LEU A 682 -16.09 15.62 -13.86
C LEU A 682 -15.89 14.55 -12.79
N ASP A 683 -14.77 13.84 -12.88
CA ASP A 683 -14.34 12.89 -11.86
C ASP A 683 -13.88 13.62 -10.57
N GLN A 684 -13.46 12.85 -9.57
CA GLN A 684 -13.00 13.40 -8.30
C GLN A 684 -11.83 14.40 -8.44
N ALA A 685 -10.80 14.09 -9.24
CA ALA A 685 -9.63 14.97 -9.42
C ALA A 685 -10.02 16.29 -10.08
N HIS A 686 -10.89 16.22 -11.08
CA HIS A 686 -11.25 17.34 -11.94
C HIS A 686 -12.44 18.15 -11.42
N THR A 687 -13.00 17.77 -10.26
CA THR A 687 -13.93 18.62 -9.50
C THR A 687 -13.25 19.82 -8.83
N ARG A 688 -11.91 19.83 -8.77
CA ARG A 688 -11.09 20.97 -8.35
C ARG A 688 -10.36 21.58 -9.56
N GLY A 689 -10.03 22.88 -9.51
CA GLY A 689 -9.23 23.56 -10.53
C GLY A 689 -9.90 23.84 -11.90
N THR A 690 -10.84 23.00 -12.34
CA THR A 690 -11.51 23.12 -13.66
C THR A 690 -12.42 24.34 -13.77
N ASP A 691 -12.32 25.08 -14.89
CA ASP A 691 -13.22 26.20 -15.19
C ASP A 691 -14.00 25.96 -16.50
N LEU A 692 -15.31 25.67 -16.36
CA LEU A 692 -16.25 25.45 -17.45
C LEU A 692 -17.43 26.42 -17.33
N ARG A 693 -17.71 27.17 -18.40
CA ARG A 693 -18.81 28.15 -18.45
C ARG A 693 -20.14 27.48 -18.78
N MET A 694 -20.67 26.72 -17.83
CA MET A 694 -21.92 25.97 -18.02
C MET A 694 -23.17 26.88 -18.08
N PRO A 695 -24.22 26.50 -18.84
CA PRO A 695 -25.47 27.25 -18.93
C PRO A 695 -26.23 27.40 -17.60
N LYS A 696 -27.07 28.43 -17.51
CA LYS A 696 -27.81 28.76 -16.27
C LYS A 696 -28.79 27.70 -15.81
N HIS A 697 -29.35 26.90 -16.71
CA HIS A 697 -30.39 25.90 -16.40
C HIS A 697 -29.82 24.50 -16.09
N TYR A 698 -28.50 24.38 -15.96
CA TYR A 698 -27.85 23.09 -15.72
C TYR A 698 -28.09 22.62 -14.28
N ARG A 699 -28.42 21.34 -14.16
CA ARG A 699 -28.51 20.63 -12.88
C ARG A 699 -27.44 19.54 -12.82
N ALA A 700 -26.75 19.46 -11.68
CA ALA A 700 -25.69 18.50 -11.46
C ALA A 700 -26.07 17.39 -10.47
N ALA A 701 -25.75 16.14 -10.80
CA ALA A 701 -25.74 15.05 -9.84
C ALA A 701 -24.37 14.99 -9.15
N VAL A 702 -24.36 15.13 -7.82
CA VAL A 702 -23.15 15.09 -6.99
C VAL A 702 -23.09 13.75 -6.27
N THR A 703 -22.05 12.97 -6.50
CA THR A 703 -21.83 11.71 -5.76
C THR A 703 -21.15 11.99 -4.41
N LEU A 704 -21.47 11.18 -3.41
CA LEU A 704 -20.87 11.28 -2.06
C LEU A 704 -20.07 10.02 -1.74
N GLY A 705 -18.98 10.18 -1.00
CA GLY A 705 -18.11 9.07 -0.59
C GLY A 705 -17.63 9.25 0.84
N ALA A 706 -17.08 8.19 1.41
CA ALA A 706 -16.52 8.24 2.76
C ALA A 706 -15.41 9.29 2.87
N ASN A 707 -15.28 9.92 4.03
CA ASN A 707 -14.26 10.93 4.32
C ASN A 707 -14.35 12.19 3.43
N LEU A 708 -15.47 12.42 2.75
CA LEU A 708 -15.68 13.63 1.96
C LEU A 708 -15.88 14.84 2.89
N THR A 709 -14.89 15.72 2.94
CA THR A 709 -14.93 16.93 3.77
C THR A 709 -15.87 17.98 3.19
N LYS A 710 -16.35 18.89 4.06
CA LYS A 710 -17.15 20.05 3.63
C LYS A 710 -16.44 20.84 2.52
N ASP A 711 -15.14 21.09 2.66
CA ASP A 711 -14.36 21.82 1.65
C ASP A 711 -14.44 21.13 0.28
N THR A 712 -14.07 19.85 0.20
CA THR A 712 -14.10 19.09 -1.06
C THR A 712 -15.50 19.09 -1.70
N LEU A 713 -16.54 18.87 -0.89
CA LEU A 713 -17.93 18.89 -1.34
C LEU A 713 -18.33 20.26 -1.91
N VAL A 714 -18.03 21.34 -1.17
CA VAL A 714 -18.34 22.71 -1.58
C VAL A 714 -17.57 23.08 -2.85
N GLN A 715 -16.28 22.75 -2.93
CA GLN A 715 -15.45 23.04 -4.10
C GLN A 715 -15.97 22.36 -5.37
N ALA A 716 -16.43 21.10 -5.23
CA ALA A 716 -17.06 20.35 -6.31
C ALA A 716 -18.39 20.99 -6.73
N CYS A 717 -19.30 21.27 -5.79
CA CYS A 717 -20.57 21.96 -6.08
C CYS A 717 -20.36 23.32 -6.77
N MET A 718 -19.33 24.06 -6.37
CA MET A 718 -18.98 25.37 -6.96
C MET A 718 -18.37 25.28 -8.37
N ARG A 719 -18.23 24.08 -8.96
CA ARG A 719 -18.09 23.95 -10.43
C ARG A 719 -19.33 24.46 -11.15
N MET A 720 -20.49 24.37 -10.51
CA MET A 720 -21.70 25.07 -10.92
C MET A 720 -21.57 26.56 -10.54
N ARG A 721 -20.84 27.33 -11.35
CA ARG A 721 -20.51 28.75 -11.07
C ARG A 721 -21.71 29.67 -10.85
N LYS A 722 -22.91 29.25 -11.27
CA LYS A 722 -24.19 29.97 -11.09
C LYS A 722 -25.13 29.22 -10.14
N LEU A 723 -24.57 28.43 -9.21
CA LEU A 723 -25.30 27.76 -8.14
C LEU A 723 -26.10 28.77 -7.32
N GLY A 724 -27.39 28.49 -7.12
CA GLY A 724 -28.34 29.42 -6.50
C GLY A 724 -28.66 30.67 -7.31
N LYS A 725 -28.17 30.74 -8.56
CA LYS A 725 -28.48 31.76 -9.57
C LYS A 725 -28.97 31.09 -10.88
N GLY A 726 -29.76 30.03 -10.74
CA GLY A 726 -30.34 29.23 -11.81
C GLY A 726 -29.82 27.80 -11.88
N GLN A 727 -28.54 27.57 -11.58
CA GLN A 727 -27.99 26.21 -11.51
C GLN A 727 -28.31 25.60 -10.14
N SER A 728 -28.54 24.29 -10.12
CA SER A 728 -28.86 23.53 -8.90
C SER A 728 -28.14 22.18 -8.87
N VAL A 729 -28.17 21.53 -7.71
CA VAL A 729 -27.55 20.22 -7.49
C VAL A 729 -28.55 19.20 -6.95
N ILE A 730 -28.30 17.92 -7.21
CA ILE A 730 -28.93 16.80 -6.52
C ILE A 730 -27.84 15.88 -5.96
N PHE A 731 -27.88 15.62 -4.66
CA PHE A 731 -26.90 14.74 -4.02
C PHE A 731 -27.36 13.29 -4.09
N CYS A 732 -26.51 12.45 -4.67
CA CYS A 732 -26.72 11.01 -4.73
C CYS A 732 -26.07 10.37 -3.50
N ILE A 733 -26.89 9.82 -2.60
CA ILE A 733 -26.47 9.28 -1.30
C ILE A 733 -26.44 7.74 -1.36
N PRO A 734 -25.25 7.10 -1.35
CA PRO A 734 -25.13 5.67 -1.14
C PRO A 734 -25.54 5.25 0.28
N GLU A 735 -25.90 3.98 0.45
CA GLU A 735 -26.28 3.39 1.75
C GLU A 735 -25.22 3.61 2.86
N GLU A 736 -23.93 3.51 2.52
CA GLU A 736 -22.83 3.82 3.45
C GLU A 736 -22.96 5.25 4.01
N ILE A 737 -23.20 6.23 3.16
CA ILE A 737 -23.25 7.64 3.53
C ILE A 737 -24.56 7.97 4.24
N GLN A 738 -25.67 7.35 3.80
CA GLN A 738 -26.94 7.43 4.50
C GLN A 738 -26.79 7.02 5.98
N THR A 739 -26.11 5.90 6.22
CA THR A 739 -25.88 5.39 7.57
C THR A 739 -25.04 6.37 8.41
N LYS A 740 -23.96 6.91 7.84
CA LYS A 740 -23.09 7.90 8.52
C LYS A 740 -23.83 9.20 8.84
N ILE A 741 -24.70 9.68 7.94
CA ILE A 741 -25.54 10.85 8.18
C ILE A 741 -26.47 10.58 9.37
N LEU A 742 -27.19 9.45 9.37
CA LEU A 742 -28.12 9.10 10.44
C LEU A 742 -27.43 8.94 11.80
N GLU A 743 -26.25 8.32 11.83
CA GLU A 743 -25.42 8.19 13.04
C GLU A 743 -24.95 9.56 13.54
N CYS A 744 -24.54 10.46 12.64
CA CYS A 744 -24.10 11.82 13.00
C CYS A 744 -25.24 12.69 13.53
N THR A 745 -26.43 12.60 12.94
CA THR A 745 -27.58 13.44 13.32
C THR A 745 -28.46 12.83 14.41
N SER A 746 -28.15 11.60 14.85
CA SER A 746 -28.96 10.83 15.79
C SER A 746 -30.44 10.70 15.36
N LYS A 747 -30.70 10.75 14.04
CA LYS A 747 -32.05 10.57 13.48
C LYS A 747 -32.36 9.08 13.35
N SER A 748 -33.61 8.70 13.58
CA SER A 748 -34.08 7.35 13.29
C SER A 748 -34.19 7.13 11.77
N CYS A 749 -34.05 5.89 11.32
CA CYS A 749 -34.14 5.50 9.90
C CYS A 749 -35.51 5.82 9.24
N SER A 750 -36.51 6.21 10.04
CA SER A 750 -37.86 6.60 9.61
C SER A 750 -38.02 8.08 9.24
N VAL A 751 -37.04 8.94 9.56
CA VAL A 751 -37.10 10.38 9.28
C VAL A 751 -36.39 10.65 7.95
N GLU A 752 -37.00 11.48 7.09
CA GLU A 752 -36.36 11.88 5.84
C GLU A 752 -35.08 12.67 6.10
N ILE A 753 -34.04 12.35 5.31
CA ILE A 753 -32.77 13.06 5.34
C ILE A 753 -32.94 14.33 4.53
N GLU A 754 -32.47 15.45 5.08
CA GLU A 754 -32.45 16.76 4.44
C GLU A 754 -31.04 17.17 4.03
N VAL A 755 -30.92 18.17 3.15
CA VAL A 755 -29.61 18.72 2.76
C VAL A 755 -28.85 19.26 3.97
N SER A 756 -29.55 19.77 4.98
CA SER A 756 -29.00 20.23 6.26
C SER A 756 -28.24 19.12 6.99
N ASP A 757 -28.78 17.90 7.03
CA ASP A 757 -28.16 16.73 7.65
C ASP A 757 -26.88 16.31 6.90
N LEU A 758 -26.91 16.34 5.58
CA LEU A 758 -25.76 16.05 4.73
C LEU A 758 -24.62 17.05 5.00
N LEU A 759 -24.93 18.35 5.09
CA LEU A 759 -23.93 19.37 5.39
C LEU A 759 -23.38 19.21 6.81
N ALA A 760 -24.21 18.86 7.78
CA ALA A 760 -23.76 18.56 9.15
C ALA A 760 -22.79 17.37 9.16
N TRP A 761 -23.09 16.29 8.42
CA TRP A 761 -22.17 15.17 8.26
C TRP A 761 -20.84 15.58 7.62
N ALA A 762 -20.87 16.32 6.49
CA ALA A 762 -19.65 16.77 5.81
C ALA A 762 -18.77 17.68 6.68
N ILE A 763 -19.38 18.50 7.55
CA ILE A 763 -18.68 19.31 8.55
C ILE A 763 -18.03 18.41 9.60
N THR A 764 -18.75 17.41 10.12
CA THR A 764 -18.20 16.42 11.07
C THR A 764 -17.02 15.65 10.46
N GLU A 765 -17.08 15.31 9.16
CA GLU A 765 -15.95 14.71 8.44
C GLU A 765 -14.74 15.65 8.35
N THR A 766 -14.95 16.96 8.13
CA THR A 766 -13.86 17.96 8.18
C THR A 766 -13.21 17.98 9.57
N TRP A 767 -13.99 17.97 10.64
CA TRP A 767 -13.47 17.91 12.02
C TRP A 767 -12.70 16.62 12.28
N ALA A 768 -13.22 15.48 11.80
CA ALA A 768 -12.55 14.20 11.92
C ALA A 768 -11.22 14.18 11.16
N ASP A 769 -11.16 14.73 9.94
CA ASP A 769 -9.92 14.86 9.16
C ASP A 769 -8.89 15.74 9.87
N MET A 770 -9.30 16.91 10.38
CA MET A 770 -8.41 17.79 11.16
C MET A 770 -7.88 17.11 12.43
N ARG A 771 -8.73 16.39 13.17
CA ARG A 771 -8.32 15.66 14.38
C ARG A 771 -7.29 14.56 14.07
N ARG A 772 -7.37 13.94 12.90
CA ARG A 772 -6.39 12.93 12.44
C ARG A 772 -5.06 13.58 12.04
N ASN A 773 -5.13 14.72 11.35
CA ASN A 773 -3.97 15.44 10.82
C ASN A 773 -3.15 16.21 11.88
N ILE A 774 -3.75 16.58 13.01
CA ILE A 774 -3.10 17.45 14.01
C ILE A 774 -1.87 16.80 14.67
N SER A 775 -1.82 15.47 14.76
CA SER A 775 -0.69 14.74 15.32
C SER A 775 0.54 14.80 14.39
N LEU A 776 0.31 14.68 13.07
CA LEU A 776 1.34 14.82 12.06
C LEU A 776 1.84 16.27 11.99
N TRP A 777 0.92 17.23 11.98
CA TRP A 777 1.22 18.67 12.06
C TRP A 777 2.16 19.01 13.22
N ALA A 778 1.85 18.48 14.42
CA ALA A 778 2.62 18.75 15.62
C ALA A 778 4.03 18.13 15.55
N THR A 779 4.15 16.91 15.03
CA THR A 779 5.44 16.22 14.88
C THR A 779 6.35 16.95 13.88
N GLN A 780 5.81 17.34 12.73
CA GLN A 780 6.51 18.15 11.74
C GLN A 780 6.92 19.51 12.29
N GLY A 781 6.04 20.16 13.07
CA GLY A 781 6.32 21.46 13.69
C GLY A 781 7.40 21.40 14.76
N HIS A 782 7.42 20.34 15.59
CA HIS A 782 8.50 20.12 16.55
C HIS A 782 9.85 19.95 15.84
N ARG A 783 9.90 19.08 14.83
CA ARG A 783 11.10 18.87 14.01
C ARG A 783 11.61 20.17 13.38
N TYR A 784 10.71 20.95 12.79
CA TYR A 784 11.07 22.25 12.21
C TYR A 784 11.66 23.20 13.28
N GLU A 785 11.05 23.28 14.45
CA GLU A 785 11.54 24.14 15.54
C GLU A 785 12.90 23.71 16.08
N ASP A 786 13.19 22.41 16.13
CA ASP A 786 14.51 21.90 16.49
C ASP A 786 15.56 22.26 15.44
N HIS A 787 15.20 22.27 14.16
CA HIS A 787 16.16 22.38 13.06
C HIS A 787 16.36 23.79 12.48
N LYS A 788 15.41 24.70 12.67
CA LYS A 788 15.34 25.99 11.94
C LYS A 788 16.61 26.85 12.07
N ASP A 789 17.33 26.75 13.19
CA ASP A 789 18.47 27.61 13.52
C ASP A 789 19.84 26.98 13.15
N TYR A 790 19.86 25.75 12.60
CA TYR A 790 21.11 25.04 12.27
C TYR A 790 21.70 25.41 10.90
N LEU A 791 20.90 25.91 9.96
CA LEU A 791 21.40 26.30 8.64
C LEU A 791 21.93 27.74 8.66
N ASN A 792 23.20 27.92 8.29
CA ASN A 792 23.85 29.23 8.17
C ASN A 792 24.39 29.47 6.74
N GLY A 793 23.59 29.10 5.73
CA GLY A 793 23.98 29.21 4.32
C GLY A 793 25.30 28.51 4.02
N VAL A 794 26.28 29.24 3.47
CA VAL A 794 27.61 28.72 3.09
C VAL A 794 28.44 28.26 4.30
N GLU A 795 28.17 28.81 5.49
CA GLU A 795 28.91 28.50 6.71
C GLU A 795 28.39 27.25 7.44
N THR A 796 27.33 26.62 6.92
CA THR A 796 26.77 25.38 7.48
C THR A 796 27.84 24.29 7.54
N THR A 797 28.09 23.75 8.74
CA THR A 797 29.08 22.68 8.94
C THR A 797 28.47 21.29 8.70
N VAL A 798 29.33 20.28 8.56
CA VAL A 798 28.88 18.88 8.44
C VAL A 798 28.22 18.41 9.74
N GLU A 799 28.68 18.89 10.89
CA GLU A 799 28.08 18.61 12.20
C GLU A 799 26.66 19.17 12.28
N GLN A 800 26.43 20.42 11.83
CA GLN A 800 25.08 20.99 11.75
C GLN A 800 24.20 20.22 10.78
N ALA A 801 24.74 19.77 9.63
CA ALA A 801 24.00 18.93 8.70
C ALA A 801 23.62 17.57 9.29
N LYS A 802 24.43 17.00 10.19
CA LYS A 802 24.14 15.72 10.87
C LYS A 802 22.98 15.82 11.85
N GLU A 803 22.71 16.99 12.43
CA GLU A 803 21.56 17.20 13.33
C GLU A 803 20.22 17.05 12.59
N PHE A 804 20.20 17.18 11.25
CA PHE A 804 18.99 16.94 10.44
C PHE A 804 18.71 15.44 10.20
N LEU A 805 19.64 14.53 10.54
CA LEU A 805 19.45 13.10 10.31
C LEU A 805 18.51 12.51 11.35
N GLU A 806 17.36 12.03 10.88
CA GLU A 806 16.39 11.30 11.71
C GLU A 806 16.56 9.80 11.50
N LYS A 807 16.28 9.00 12.53
CA LYS A 807 16.20 7.53 12.36
C LYS A 807 14.97 7.19 11.51
N GLU A 808 15.19 6.50 10.39
CA GLU A 808 14.11 6.05 9.51
C GLU A 808 13.68 4.61 9.84
N ALA A 809 14.64 3.70 9.92
CA ALA A 809 14.39 2.32 10.33
C ALA A 809 13.87 2.27 11.78
N GLN A 810 12.72 1.63 11.97
CA GLN A 810 12.12 1.41 13.28
C GLN A 810 11.86 -0.07 13.48
N SER A 811 12.31 -0.60 14.62
CA SER A 811 12.09 -2.00 14.98
C SER A 811 10.61 -2.29 15.24
N LEU A 812 10.22 -3.56 15.12
CA LEU A 812 8.88 -4.05 15.50
C LEU A 812 8.57 -3.75 16.98
N GLU A 813 9.59 -3.75 17.84
CA GLU A 813 9.44 -3.38 19.25
C GLU A 813 9.09 -1.91 19.42
N ASP A 814 9.80 -1.02 18.73
CA ASP A 814 9.53 0.41 18.78
C ASP A 814 8.11 0.72 18.29
N ARG A 815 7.64 0.00 17.26
CA ARG A 815 6.32 0.20 16.64
C ARG A 815 5.17 -0.39 17.45
N TYR A 816 5.30 -1.61 17.95
CA TYR A 816 4.12 -2.40 18.38
C TYR A 816 4.13 -2.84 19.84
N ARG A 817 5.26 -2.70 20.55
CA ARG A 817 5.31 -3.06 21.95
C ARG A 817 4.32 -2.19 22.75
N PRO A 818 3.44 -2.78 23.59
CA PRO A 818 2.52 -2.02 24.42
C PRO A 818 3.29 -1.03 25.30
N ARG A 819 3.06 0.26 25.09
CA ARG A 819 3.60 1.31 25.97
C ARG A 819 2.57 1.57 27.06
N LEU A 820 2.95 1.37 28.32
CA LEU A 820 2.15 1.69 29.54
C LEU A 820 1.86 3.20 29.73
N ARG A 821 1.87 3.99 28.65
CA ARG A 821 1.88 5.45 28.68
C ARG A 821 0.48 6.00 28.39
N ASN A 822 0.06 6.99 29.19
CA ASN A 822 -1.14 7.77 28.91
C ASN A 822 -1.10 8.37 27.49
N ARG A 823 -2.26 8.53 26.83
CA ARG A 823 -2.38 9.11 25.45
C ARG A 823 -1.66 10.44 25.22
N PHE A 824 -1.31 11.17 26.29
CA PHE A 824 -0.61 12.45 26.27
C PHE A 824 0.91 12.39 26.49
N ASP A 825 1.48 11.21 26.76
CA ASP A 825 2.90 11.05 27.14
C ASP A 825 3.85 10.87 25.95
N ALA A 826 3.34 10.83 24.72
CA ALA A 826 4.16 10.68 23.52
C ALA A 826 4.98 11.94 23.18
N MET A 827 4.60 13.09 23.74
CA MET A 827 5.32 14.37 23.62
C MET A 827 6.04 14.76 24.93
N ARG A 828 6.21 13.79 25.84
CA ARG A 828 6.92 13.99 27.11
C ARG A 828 8.41 14.10 26.83
N GLY A 829 8.99 15.28 27.08
CA GLY A 829 10.40 15.59 26.78
C GLY A 829 10.59 16.71 25.76
N TRP A 830 9.52 17.17 25.12
CA TRP A 830 9.58 18.34 24.24
C TRP A 830 9.98 19.58 25.05
N ASP A 831 10.81 20.44 24.45
CA ASP A 831 11.29 21.64 25.12
C ASP A 831 10.15 22.67 25.30
N THR A 832 9.48 22.58 26.44
CA THR A 832 8.42 23.52 26.81
C THR A 832 8.92 24.93 27.13
N THR A 833 10.23 25.19 27.13
CA THR A 833 10.74 26.56 27.22
C THR A 833 10.53 27.32 25.91
N ASN A 834 10.63 26.63 24.76
CA ASN A 834 10.31 27.19 23.45
C ASN A 834 8.80 27.57 23.39
N ARG A 835 8.53 28.84 23.06
CA ARG A 835 7.17 29.39 22.93
C ARG A 835 6.37 28.70 21.83
N ASN A 836 7.00 28.38 20.70
CA ASN A 836 6.33 27.77 19.55
C ASN A 836 5.94 26.33 19.88
N ILE A 837 6.83 25.56 20.50
CA ILE A 837 6.54 24.20 20.99
C ILE A 837 5.35 24.21 21.98
N ARG A 838 5.28 25.20 22.89
CA ARG A 838 4.11 25.35 23.78
C ARG A 838 2.81 25.60 23.03
N GLU A 839 2.83 26.43 21.98
CA GLU A 839 1.62 26.70 21.19
C GLU A 839 1.21 25.48 20.35
N ILE A 840 2.18 24.72 19.82
CA ILE A 840 1.94 23.42 19.16
C ILE A 840 1.22 22.47 20.12
N LEU A 841 1.77 22.28 21.33
CA LEU A 841 1.18 21.41 22.36
C LEU A 841 -0.22 21.87 22.79
N LYS A 842 -0.43 23.18 22.91
CA LYS A 842 -1.74 23.75 23.25
C LYS A 842 -2.77 23.46 22.16
N ARG A 843 -2.41 23.64 20.88
CA ARG A 843 -3.31 23.34 19.76
C ARG A 843 -3.57 21.84 19.65
N TYR A 844 -2.54 21.00 19.78
CA TYR A 844 -2.67 19.54 19.80
C TYR A 844 -3.67 19.06 20.87
N ARG A 845 -3.58 19.60 22.10
CA ARG A 845 -4.52 19.26 23.19
C ARG A 845 -5.94 19.73 22.93
N ALA A 846 -6.14 20.85 22.25
CA ALA A 846 -7.46 21.40 21.95
C ALA A 846 -8.30 20.53 21.01
N PHE A 847 -7.66 19.67 20.21
CA PHE A 847 -8.35 18.78 19.26
C PHE A 847 -8.72 17.41 19.82
N GLU A 848 -8.41 17.13 21.11
CA GLU A 848 -8.58 15.81 21.72
C GLU A 848 -7.99 14.69 20.83
N ALA A 849 -6.77 14.95 20.34
CA ALA A 849 -6.15 14.20 19.26
C ALA A 849 -6.09 12.69 19.54
N VAL A 850 -6.29 11.90 18.48
CA VAL A 850 -6.14 10.44 18.49
C VAL A 850 -4.66 10.08 18.73
N SER A 851 -4.39 8.88 19.27
CA SER A 851 -3.01 8.41 19.51
C SER A 851 -2.14 8.55 18.26
N LEU A 852 -0.86 8.91 18.45
CA LEU A 852 0.13 9.07 17.37
C LEU A 852 0.24 7.83 16.47
N ASP A 853 -0.01 6.64 17.01
CA ASP A 853 0.04 5.38 16.26
C ASP A 853 -0.98 5.32 15.11
N THR A 854 -2.12 6.00 15.23
CA THR A 854 -3.08 6.09 14.11
C THR A 854 -2.67 7.13 13.07
N ALA A 855 -1.93 8.17 13.47
CA ALA A 855 -1.46 9.20 12.56
C ALA A 855 -0.31 8.70 11.67
N THR A 856 0.57 7.84 12.20
CA THR A 856 1.65 7.22 11.42
C THR A 856 1.14 6.29 10.31
N LEU A 857 -0.05 5.69 10.47
CA LEU A 857 -0.68 4.90 9.40
C LEU A 857 -1.17 5.75 8.23
N GLN A 858 -1.49 7.04 8.49
CA GLN A 858 -2.01 7.97 7.49
C GLN A 858 -0.93 8.80 6.81
N GLU A 859 0.29 8.75 7.32
CA GLU A 859 1.41 9.52 6.80
C GLU A 859 1.79 9.04 5.39
N GLU A 860 1.63 9.96 4.44
CA GLU A 860 2.04 9.82 3.06
C GLU A 860 3.25 10.73 2.86
N GLN A 861 4.30 10.21 2.24
CA GLN A 861 5.56 10.93 2.07
C GLN A 861 6.05 10.81 0.64
N GLU A 862 6.59 11.88 0.07
CA GLU A 862 7.33 11.81 -1.18
C GLU A 862 8.74 11.32 -0.88
N ARG A 863 9.03 10.07 -1.23
CA ARG A 863 10.29 9.41 -0.89
C ARG A 863 11.20 9.36 -2.11
N GLU A 864 12.38 9.96 -2.01
CA GLU A 864 13.41 9.84 -3.04
C GLU A 864 14.49 8.89 -2.53
N LEU A 865 14.68 7.73 -3.20
CA LEU A 865 15.58 6.65 -2.78
C LEU A 865 17.04 6.89 -3.23
N SER A 866 18.02 6.38 -2.48
CA SER A 866 19.42 6.33 -2.92
C SER A 866 19.68 5.19 -3.93
N PRO A 867 20.71 5.28 -4.80
CA PRO A 867 20.97 4.29 -5.86
C PRO A 867 21.31 2.87 -5.35
N GLU A 868 20.79 1.85 -6.05
CA GLU A 868 20.88 0.42 -5.70
C GLU A 868 22.18 -0.26 -6.21
N ILE A 869 22.66 -1.27 -5.46
CA ILE A 869 23.70 -2.24 -5.87
C ILE A 869 23.13 -3.64 -5.56
N GLU A 870 22.94 -4.48 -6.58
CA GLU A 870 22.43 -5.86 -6.43
C GLU A 870 23.58 -6.85 -6.10
N GLU A 871 23.34 -7.79 -5.17
CA GLU A 871 24.25 -8.92 -4.86
C GLU A 871 23.66 -10.25 -5.37
N GLU A 872 24.43 -11.04 -6.14
CA GLU A 872 24.06 -12.39 -6.59
C GLU A 872 24.59 -13.48 -5.64
N ARG A 873 23.78 -14.52 -5.37
CA ARG A 873 24.18 -15.72 -4.61
C ARG A 873 24.61 -16.86 -5.54
N GLU A 874 25.75 -17.49 -5.26
CA GLU A 874 26.20 -18.71 -5.93
C GLU A 874 25.81 -19.99 -5.16
N VAL A 875 25.44 -21.05 -5.88
CA VAL A 875 25.10 -22.37 -5.31
C VAL A 875 26.36 -23.22 -5.12
N GLN A 876 26.65 -23.61 -3.87
CA GLN A 876 27.78 -24.50 -3.54
C GLN A 876 27.34 -25.96 -3.58
N ARG A 877 27.93 -26.76 -4.48
CA ARG A 877 27.66 -28.21 -4.59
C ARG A 877 28.53 -29.04 -3.63
N PRO A 878 28.08 -30.23 -3.20
CA PRO A 878 28.90 -31.16 -2.42
C PRO A 878 30.20 -31.54 -3.12
N ALA A 879 31.24 -31.86 -2.35
CA ALA A 879 32.51 -32.32 -2.91
C ALA A 879 32.36 -33.72 -3.56
N PRO A 880 33.04 -34.00 -4.69
CA PRO A 880 33.01 -35.33 -5.31
C PRO A 880 33.69 -36.39 -4.42
N MET A 881 33.07 -37.57 -4.27
CA MET A 881 33.60 -38.71 -3.49
C MET A 881 33.65 -40.00 -4.30
N GLU A 882 34.50 -40.95 -3.87
CA GLU A 882 34.56 -42.30 -4.46
C GLU A 882 33.40 -43.18 -3.97
N ALA A 883 32.72 -43.87 -4.89
CA ALA A 883 31.68 -44.85 -4.57
C ALA A 883 32.24 -46.08 -3.83
N GLU A 884 31.45 -46.64 -2.92
CA GLU A 884 31.78 -47.88 -2.21
C GLU A 884 31.51 -49.14 -3.06
N ASN A 885 32.20 -50.24 -2.77
CA ASN A 885 32.00 -51.51 -3.48
C ASN A 885 30.86 -52.32 -2.84
N HIS A 886 29.74 -52.42 -3.54
CA HIS A 886 28.56 -53.17 -3.09
C HIS A 886 28.76 -54.69 -3.11
N LYS A 887 28.28 -55.38 -2.06
CA LYS A 887 28.37 -56.85 -1.93
C LYS A 887 27.11 -57.42 -1.27
N LEU A 888 26.65 -58.56 -1.79
CA LEU A 888 25.49 -59.25 -1.26
C LEU A 888 25.86 -60.03 0.01
N HIS A 889 25.20 -59.73 1.13
CA HIS A 889 25.49 -60.40 2.39
C HIS A 889 24.91 -61.83 2.45
N PRO A 890 25.66 -62.86 2.88
CA PRO A 890 25.16 -64.24 2.94
C PRO A 890 23.91 -64.43 3.81
N ASP A 891 23.81 -63.70 4.94
CA ASP A 891 22.63 -63.78 5.82
C ASP A 891 21.36 -63.18 5.18
N LEU A 892 21.48 -62.20 4.28
CA LEU A 892 20.35 -61.69 3.51
C LEU A 892 19.85 -62.73 2.50
N VAL A 893 20.78 -63.45 1.84
CA VAL A 893 20.43 -64.57 0.95
C VAL A 893 19.71 -65.66 1.74
N ARG A 894 20.21 -66.00 2.94
CA ARG A 894 19.56 -66.98 3.81
C ARG A 894 18.16 -66.52 4.24
N LEU A 895 17.98 -65.24 4.58
CA LEU A 895 16.67 -64.68 4.90
C LEU A 895 15.66 -64.86 3.75
N VAL A 896 16.08 -64.63 2.50
CA VAL A 896 15.22 -64.84 1.31
C VAL A 896 14.89 -66.32 1.09
N ASP A 897 15.87 -67.20 1.30
CA ASP A 897 15.73 -68.64 1.09
C ASP A 897 14.92 -69.33 2.20
N THR A 898 15.02 -68.87 3.46
CA THR A 898 14.43 -69.56 4.64
C THR A 898 13.41 -68.75 5.43
N GLY A 899 13.28 -67.43 5.20
CA GLY A 899 12.38 -66.55 5.96
C GLY A 899 12.81 -66.26 7.41
N ILE A 900 14.01 -66.67 7.83
CA ILE A 900 14.46 -66.64 9.24
C ILE A 900 15.66 -65.70 9.40
N PHE A 901 15.59 -64.80 10.38
CA PHE A 901 16.69 -63.90 10.77
C PHE A 901 17.81 -64.63 11.52
N SER A 902 19.07 -64.26 11.26
CA SER A 902 20.19 -64.68 12.11
C SER A 902 20.12 -63.95 13.46
N ALA A 903 20.25 -64.67 14.57
CA ALA A 903 20.29 -64.04 15.89
C ALA A 903 21.53 -63.14 16.13
N LYS A 904 22.57 -63.22 15.28
CA LYS A 904 23.81 -62.42 15.36
C LYS A 904 24.32 -61.95 14.00
N SER A 905 23.44 -61.47 13.12
CA SER A 905 23.86 -60.94 11.81
C SER A 905 24.36 -59.50 11.93
N ASP A 906 25.45 -59.18 11.26
CA ASP A 906 25.88 -57.80 10.94
C ASP A 906 25.25 -57.28 9.64
N ALA A 907 24.41 -58.08 8.98
CA ALA A 907 23.75 -57.69 7.73
C ALA A 907 22.63 -56.67 7.91
N PHE A 908 21.99 -56.65 9.08
CA PHE A 908 20.79 -55.87 9.36
C PHE A 908 21.06 -54.88 10.49
N VAL A 909 20.73 -53.62 10.27
CA VAL A 909 20.87 -52.54 11.24
C VAL A 909 19.49 -51.89 11.43
N PRO A 910 19.09 -51.50 12.66
CA PRO A 910 17.89 -50.69 12.85
C PRO A 910 17.95 -49.40 12.03
N ALA A 911 16.87 -49.06 11.33
CA ALA A 911 16.85 -47.99 10.33
C ALA A 911 17.33 -46.64 10.89
N PHE A 912 16.80 -46.21 12.05
CA PHE A 912 17.22 -44.94 12.65
C PHE A 912 18.65 -44.95 13.17
N ARG A 913 19.18 -46.09 13.64
CA ARG A 913 20.59 -46.21 14.06
C ARG A 913 21.57 -46.10 12.89
N ALA A 914 21.13 -46.42 11.68
CA ALA A 914 21.95 -46.20 10.49
C ALA A 914 22.26 -44.71 10.22
N LEU A 915 21.59 -43.79 10.92
CA LEU A 915 21.78 -42.34 10.80
C LEU A 915 22.86 -41.79 11.75
N GLU A 916 23.56 -42.63 12.52
CA GLU A 916 24.60 -42.21 13.48
C GLU A 916 25.70 -41.32 12.86
N SER A 917 25.97 -41.45 11.55
CA SER A 917 26.96 -40.64 10.82
C SER A 917 26.41 -39.33 10.24
N THR A 918 25.15 -38.97 10.50
CA THR A 918 24.54 -37.72 10.02
C THR A 918 24.71 -36.59 11.02
N SER A 919 24.66 -35.34 10.56
CA SER A 919 24.73 -34.18 11.47
C SER A 919 23.53 -34.13 12.42
N ALA A 920 22.35 -34.60 11.99
CA ALA A 920 21.13 -34.64 12.78
C ALA A 920 21.25 -35.55 14.02
N ALA A 921 22.03 -36.64 13.93
CA ALA A 921 22.23 -37.58 15.05
C ALA A 921 22.87 -36.92 16.29
N MET A 922 23.54 -35.78 16.15
CA MET A 922 24.10 -35.04 17.29
C MET A 922 23.02 -34.45 18.22
N GLN A 923 21.77 -34.32 17.75
CA GLN A 923 20.70 -33.65 18.48
C GLN A 923 19.82 -34.58 19.32
N PHE A 924 19.86 -35.89 19.04
CA PHE A 924 18.96 -36.85 19.67
C PHE A 924 19.61 -38.22 19.82
N ASP A 925 19.32 -38.89 20.94
CA ASP A 925 19.79 -40.24 21.21
C ASP A 925 18.96 -41.26 20.42
N LEU A 926 19.55 -41.77 19.34
CA LEU A 926 18.92 -42.69 18.41
C LEU A 926 18.55 -44.04 19.05
N GLU A 927 19.11 -44.39 20.23
CA GLU A 927 18.75 -45.63 20.92
C GLU A 927 17.30 -45.62 21.44
N GLN A 928 16.71 -44.42 21.62
CA GLN A 928 15.33 -44.25 22.05
C GLN A 928 14.31 -44.50 20.93
N LEU A 929 14.73 -44.41 19.66
CA LEU A 929 13.85 -44.66 18.52
C LEU A 929 13.58 -46.17 18.36
N PRO A 930 12.42 -46.55 17.81
CA PRO A 930 12.06 -47.95 17.62
C PRO A 930 13.02 -48.66 16.67
N ASN A 931 13.20 -49.97 16.89
CA ASN A 931 14.13 -50.83 16.14
C ASN A 931 13.40 -51.83 15.23
N ASP A 932 12.11 -51.64 14.97
CA ASP A 932 11.27 -52.62 14.25
C ASP A 932 11.52 -52.62 12.74
N LEU A 933 11.90 -51.45 12.18
CA LEU A 933 12.29 -51.29 10.79
C LEU A 933 13.80 -51.51 10.63
N LEU A 934 14.19 -52.41 9.74
CA LEU A 934 15.60 -52.74 9.50
C LEU A 934 16.07 -52.20 8.13
N VAL A 935 17.36 -51.90 8.03
CA VAL A 935 18.07 -51.59 6.78
C VAL A 935 19.25 -52.55 6.63
N THR A 936 19.67 -52.83 5.41
CA THR A 936 20.89 -53.63 5.20
C THR A 936 22.16 -52.81 5.35
N ALA A 937 23.25 -53.43 5.80
CA ALA A 937 24.55 -52.76 5.90
C ALA A 937 25.08 -52.27 4.53
N ASP A 938 24.63 -52.86 3.42
CA ASP A 938 24.96 -52.39 2.06
C ASP A 938 24.15 -51.14 1.66
N PHE A 939 22.90 -51.00 2.13
CA PHE A 939 22.10 -49.79 1.93
C PHE A 939 22.75 -48.55 2.56
N VAL A 940 23.34 -48.72 3.75
CA VAL A 940 23.98 -47.62 4.51
C VAL A 940 25.29 -47.16 3.87
N ARG A 941 26.06 -48.07 3.25
CA ARG A 941 27.39 -47.78 2.70
C ARG A 941 27.31 -47.30 1.25
N THR A 942 27.24 -45.99 1.04
CA THR A 942 27.14 -45.40 -0.31
C THR A 942 28.48 -44.99 -0.91
N VAL A 943 29.39 -44.43 -0.11
CA VAL A 943 30.66 -43.84 -0.53
C VAL A 943 31.78 -44.21 0.44
N LYS A 944 33.03 -44.19 -0.03
CA LYS A 944 34.20 -44.46 0.81
C LYS A 944 34.50 -43.27 1.72
N HIS A 945 34.91 -43.54 2.96
CA HIS A 945 35.38 -42.49 3.87
C HIS A 945 36.67 -41.84 3.34
N PRO A 946 36.80 -40.50 3.38
CA PRO A 946 38.02 -39.80 2.99
C PRO A 946 39.22 -40.26 3.82
N GLY A 947 40.33 -40.59 3.17
CA GLY A 947 41.56 -41.01 3.87
C GLY A 947 42.10 -39.89 4.77
N GLY A 948 42.29 -40.19 6.06
CA GLY A 948 42.85 -39.25 7.05
C GLY A 948 41.83 -38.58 7.98
N VAL A 949 40.52 -38.78 7.74
CA VAL A 949 39.44 -38.34 8.62
C VAL A 949 39.08 -39.50 9.56
N MET A 950 39.01 -39.28 10.87
CA MET A 950 38.55 -40.31 11.81
C MET A 950 37.08 -40.65 11.49
N SER A 951 36.69 -41.93 11.58
CA SER A 951 35.31 -42.40 11.29
C SER A 951 34.24 -41.54 11.97
N ASP A 952 34.54 -41.06 13.17
CA ASP A 952 33.62 -40.32 14.05
C ASP A 952 33.46 -38.84 13.65
N SER A 953 34.25 -38.36 12.69
CA SER A 953 34.20 -36.97 12.17
C SER A 953 33.61 -36.86 10.76
N TYR A 954 33.20 -37.98 10.17
CA TYR A 954 32.57 -38.02 8.85
C TYR A 954 31.07 -37.74 8.95
N ILE A 955 30.57 -36.76 8.17
CA ILE A 955 29.15 -36.42 8.07
C ILE A 955 28.63 -36.93 6.72
N SER A 956 27.65 -37.84 6.76
CA SER A 956 27.11 -38.55 5.58
C SER A 956 25.92 -37.86 4.90
N ASP A 957 25.55 -36.65 5.36
CA ASP A 957 24.33 -35.92 4.99
C ASP A 957 24.03 -35.89 3.48
N SER A 958 25.01 -35.50 2.65
CA SER A 958 24.83 -35.38 1.19
C SER A 958 24.86 -36.72 0.43
N TYR A 959 25.03 -37.85 1.12
CA TYR A 959 25.23 -39.17 0.50
C TYR A 959 24.22 -40.22 0.96
N LEU A 960 23.10 -39.80 1.56
CA LEU A 960 22.02 -40.69 1.95
C LEU A 960 21.32 -41.31 0.73
N ARG A 961 21.11 -42.63 0.75
CA ARG A 961 20.45 -43.36 -0.35
C ARG A 961 18.92 -43.25 -0.28
N PRO A 962 18.21 -42.98 -1.39
CA PRO A 962 16.75 -42.97 -1.38
C PRO A 962 16.18 -44.36 -1.05
N VAL A 963 15.08 -44.38 -0.29
CA VAL A 963 14.38 -45.61 0.09
C VAL A 963 13.45 -46.02 -1.05
N GLN A 964 13.76 -47.14 -1.72
CA GLN A 964 12.98 -47.61 -2.89
C GLN A 964 12.53 -49.07 -2.77
N TRP A 965 13.39 -49.94 -2.26
CA TRP A 965 13.15 -51.39 -2.24
C TRP A 965 12.95 -51.88 -0.81
N ILE A 966 11.80 -52.48 -0.55
CA ILE A 966 11.42 -52.96 0.79
C ILE A 966 11.10 -54.44 0.71
N LEU A 967 11.76 -55.24 1.53
CA LEU A 967 11.47 -56.66 1.67
C LEU A 967 10.57 -56.86 2.89
N SER A 968 9.40 -57.47 2.68
CA SER A 968 8.55 -57.95 3.78
C SER A 968 8.76 -59.44 4.02
N VAL A 969 8.94 -59.81 5.29
CA VAL A 969 9.16 -61.19 5.74
C VAL A 969 8.07 -61.59 6.72
N MET A 970 7.51 -62.79 6.55
CA MET A 970 6.52 -63.36 7.47
C MET A 970 7.24 -64.13 8.59
N MET A 971 6.96 -63.82 9.85
CA MET A 971 7.43 -64.61 10.98
C MET A 971 6.43 -65.74 11.25
N GLU A 972 6.88 -66.99 11.27
CA GLU A 972 6.00 -68.16 11.46
C GLU A 972 5.58 -68.40 12.93
N ASP A 973 6.23 -67.75 13.91
CA ASP A 973 6.14 -68.11 15.34
C ASP A 973 5.05 -67.41 16.17
N GLU A 974 4.16 -66.58 15.60
CA GLU A 974 2.98 -66.06 16.33
C GLU A 974 1.67 -66.09 15.52
N PRO A 975 0.53 -66.52 16.12
CA PRO A 975 -0.77 -66.59 15.45
C PRO A 975 -1.43 -65.23 15.16
N SER A 976 -0.82 -64.13 15.64
CA SER A 976 -1.05 -62.77 15.14
C SER A 976 0.11 -62.41 14.20
N ALA A 977 -0.13 -62.48 12.89
CA ALA A 977 0.88 -62.38 11.84
C ALA A 977 1.69 -61.06 11.86
N ASN A 978 2.76 -61.00 12.66
CA ASN A 978 3.72 -59.91 12.65
C ASN A 978 4.69 -60.08 11.47
N ARG A 979 4.74 -59.07 10.59
CA ARG A 979 5.68 -59.00 9.46
C ARG A 979 6.85 -58.09 9.82
N CYS A 980 8.04 -58.41 9.32
CA CYS A 980 9.22 -57.55 9.45
C CYS A 980 9.50 -56.85 8.10
N LEU A 981 9.84 -55.57 8.15
CA LEU A 981 10.23 -54.78 6.97
C LEU A 981 11.74 -54.53 6.97
N VAL A 982 12.39 -54.84 5.83
CA VAL A 982 13.83 -54.60 5.62
C VAL A 982 14.03 -53.77 4.37
N ILE A 983 14.67 -52.60 4.49
CA ILE A 983 15.04 -51.74 3.36
C ILE A 983 16.33 -52.28 2.73
N LEU A 984 16.29 -52.47 1.41
CA LEU A 984 17.40 -53.02 0.62
C LEU A 984 18.06 -51.95 -0.24
N SER A 985 19.35 -52.17 -0.50
CA SER A 985 20.10 -51.48 -1.54
C SER A 985 19.58 -51.89 -2.94
N PRO A 986 19.56 -50.96 -3.94
CA PRO A 986 19.20 -51.32 -5.32
C PRO A 986 20.06 -52.46 -5.90
N PHE A 987 21.34 -52.52 -5.51
CA PHE A 987 22.23 -53.61 -5.89
C PHE A 987 21.76 -54.95 -5.31
N GLU A 988 21.42 -55.00 -4.02
CA GLU A 988 20.92 -56.22 -3.37
C GLU A 988 19.57 -56.66 -3.94
N ALA A 989 18.66 -55.71 -4.19
CA ALA A 989 17.36 -55.97 -4.79
C ALA A 989 17.49 -56.62 -6.17
N GLU A 990 18.37 -56.10 -7.03
CA GLU A 990 18.63 -56.66 -8.37
C GLU A 990 19.20 -58.08 -8.29
N GLN A 991 20.17 -58.33 -7.40
CA GLN A 991 20.76 -59.67 -7.24
C GLN A 991 19.77 -60.71 -6.69
N LEU A 992 18.80 -60.28 -5.88
CA LEU A 992 17.85 -61.17 -5.21
C LEU A 992 16.52 -61.32 -5.94
N VAL A 993 16.14 -60.42 -6.86
CA VAL A 993 14.80 -60.42 -7.48
C VAL A 993 14.43 -61.75 -8.13
N ALA A 994 15.39 -62.42 -8.78
CA ALA A 994 15.16 -63.72 -9.43
C ALA A 994 14.90 -64.86 -8.43
N LYS A 995 15.50 -64.79 -7.23
CA LYS A 995 15.24 -65.71 -6.12
C LYS A 995 13.91 -65.39 -5.43
N ILE A 996 13.66 -64.12 -5.15
CA ILE A 996 12.44 -63.64 -4.48
C ILE A 996 11.19 -64.01 -5.31
N LYS A 997 11.26 -63.90 -6.65
CA LYS A 997 10.19 -64.36 -7.57
C LYS A 997 9.74 -65.81 -7.33
N LYS A 998 10.62 -66.66 -6.80
CA LYS A 998 10.35 -68.08 -6.55
C LYS A 998 10.05 -68.39 -5.08
N SER A 999 10.19 -67.40 -4.19
CA SER A 999 10.00 -67.57 -2.75
C SER A 999 8.54 -67.30 -2.37
N ASN A 1000 8.01 -68.14 -1.48
CA ASN A 1000 6.69 -67.94 -0.85
C ASN A 1000 6.80 -67.32 0.55
N LEU A 1001 8.02 -67.02 1.01
CA LEU A 1001 8.31 -66.58 2.38
C LEU A 1001 8.50 -65.07 2.48
N VAL A 1002 8.98 -64.45 1.39
CA VAL A 1002 9.30 -63.01 1.34
C VAL A 1002 8.63 -62.35 0.15
N THR A 1003 8.38 -61.04 0.26
CA THR A 1003 7.84 -60.22 -0.83
C THR A 1003 8.68 -58.96 -0.96
N LEU A 1004 9.13 -58.64 -2.17
CA LEU A 1004 9.84 -57.40 -2.47
C LEU A 1004 8.85 -56.36 -2.99
N HIS A 1005 8.90 -55.14 -2.46
CA HIS A 1005 8.01 -54.03 -2.76
C HIS A 1005 8.80 -52.85 -3.34
N LEU A 1006 8.21 -52.19 -4.34
CA LEU A 1006 8.63 -50.87 -4.78
C LEU A 1006 7.89 -49.81 -3.96
N TYR A 1007 8.63 -48.86 -3.41
CA TYR A 1007 8.12 -47.79 -2.57
C TYR A 1007 8.76 -46.45 -2.93
N SER A 1008 8.04 -45.37 -2.67
CA SER A 1008 8.59 -44.02 -2.61
C SER A 1008 7.84 -43.27 -1.50
N PRO A 1009 8.52 -42.44 -0.69
CA PRO A 1009 7.84 -41.54 0.23
C PRO A 1009 6.93 -40.61 -0.57
N ARG A 1010 5.82 -40.15 0.02
CA ARG A 1010 4.91 -39.18 -0.62
C ARG A 1010 5.48 -37.76 -0.52
N PRO A 1011 6.03 -37.18 -1.61
CA PRO A 1011 6.72 -35.89 -1.56
C PRO A 1011 5.78 -34.71 -1.84
N THR A 1012 4.64 -34.94 -2.52
CA THR A 1012 3.60 -33.95 -2.81
C THR A 1012 2.22 -34.53 -2.53
N GLN A 1013 1.24 -33.67 -2.26
CA GLN A 1013 -0.15 -34.07 -2.00
C GLN A 1013 -0.83 -34.69 -3.23
N SER A 1014 -0.36 -34.40 -4.46
CA SER A 1014 -0.94 -34.89 -5.71
C SER A 1014 -0.65 -36.38 -5.99
N TYR A 1015 0.40 -36.95 -5.41
CA TYR A 1015 0.68 -38.38 -5.57
C TYR A 1015 -0.18 -39.22 -4.63
N ASP A 1016 -0.59 -40.40 -5.09
CA ASP A 1016 -1.19 -41.40 -4.21
C ASP A 1016 -0.16 -41.91 -3.19
N PRO A 1017 -0.58 -42.13 -1.93
CA PRO A 1017 0.30 -42.69 -0.91
C PRO A 1017 0.66 -44.15 -1.24
N LEU A 1018 1.96 -44.47 -1.18
CA LEU A 1018 2.49 -45.80 -1.49
C LEU A 1018 2.85 -46.61 -0.24
N ASP A 1019 2.43 -46.14 0.93
CA ASP A 1019 2.68 -46.74 2.25
C ASP A 1019 1.87 -48.02 2.49
N THR A 1020 0.98 -48.38 1.56
CA THR A 1020 0.30 -49.68 1.46
C THR A 1020 1.17 -50.77 0.85
N LEU A 1021 2.29 -50.42 0.21
CA LEU A 1021 3.26 -51.34 -0.42
C LEU A 1021 2.68 -52.24 -1.53
N ASP A 1022 1.61 -51.81 -2.19
CA ASP A 1022 0.88 -52.57 -3.22
C ASP A 1022 1.06 -52.03 -4.65
N LEU A 1023 1.87 -50.96 -4.86
CA LEU A 1023 2.15 -50.39 -6.18
C LEU A 1023 2.73 -51.42 -7.16
N TYR A 1024 3.82 -52.07 -6.73
CA TYR A 1024 4.46 -53.15 -7.47
C TYR A 1024 5.20 -54.04 -6.46
N TYR A 1025 4.91 -55.33 -6.52
CA TYR A 1025 5.54 -56.31 -5.65
C TYR A 1025 5.89 -57.59 -6.40
N VAL A 1026 6.91 -58.29 -5.89
CA VAL A 1026 7.48 -59.49 -6.50
C VAL A 1026 7.67 -60.56 -5.42
N GLY A 1027 7.25 -61.79 -5.71
CA GLY A 1027 7.31 -62.93 -4.79
C GLY A 1027 5.91 -63.45 -4.46
N ARG A 1028 5.60 -63.59 -3.17
CA ARG A 1028 4.27 -64.01 -2.70
C ARG A 1028 3.19 -62.98 -3.05
N GLU A 1029 1.96 -63.46 -3.29
CA GLU A 1029 0.77 -62.62 -3.44
C GLU A 1029 0.55 -61.76 -2.17
N PHE A 1030 0.36 -60.45 -2.38
CA PHE A 1030 0.28 -59.45 -1.33
C PHE A 1030 -1.06 -58.71 -1.41
N SER A 1031 -1.76 -58.61 -0.27
CA SER A 1031 -3.02 -57.86 -0.15
C SER A 1031 -2.94 -56.91 1.03
N ALA A 1032 -3.11 -55.62 0.77
CA ALA A 1032 -3.10 -54.57 1.79
C ALA A 1032 -4.29 -54.69 2.78
N CYS A 1033 -5.42 -55.28 2.36
CA CYS A 1033 -6.63 -55.39 3.19
C CYS A 1033 -6.59 -56.51 4.25
N ILE A 1034 -5.64 -57.45 4.16
CA ILE A 1034 -5.62 -58.68 5.00
C ILE A 1034 -4.62 -58.57 6.16
N LEU A 1035 -3.80 -57.51 6.22
CA LEU A 1035 -2.67 -57.45 7.12
C LEU A 1035 -2.72 -56.23 8.04
N SER A 1036 -2.72 -56.47 9.34
CA SER A 1036 -2.12 -55.53 10.28
C SER A 1036 -0.60 -55.52 10.04
N LEU A 1037 -0.13 -54.87 8.98
CA LEU A 1037 1.20 -54.27 9.03
C LEU A 1037 1.24 -53.51 10.36
N LEU A 1038 2.23 -53.77 11.21
CA LEU A 1038 2.38 -53.03 12.46
C LEU A 1038 2.43 -51.56 12.07
N ARG A 1039 1.39 -50.80 12.41
CA ARG A 1039 1.29 -49.39 12.01
C ARG A 1039 2.54 -48.60 12.43
N SER A 1040 3.16 -49.00 13.54
CA SER A 1040 4.48 -48.55 13.98
C SER A 1040 5.54 -48.65 12.88
N GLN A 1041 5.66 -49.77 12.16
CA GLN A 1041 6.66 -49.96 11.11
C GLN A 1041 6.40 -49.08 9.89
N ILE A 1042 5.14 -48.83 9.53
CA ILE A 1042 4.79 -47.93 8.43
C ILE A 1042 5.09 -46.49 8.81
N VAL A 1043 4.80 -46.07 10.04
CA VAL A 1043 5.18 -44.75 10.55
C VAL A 1043 6.71 -44.60 10.57
N GLN A 1044 7.45 -45.61 11.00
CA GLN A 1044 8.92 -45.63 10.93
C GLN A 1044 9.42 -45.52 9.49
N LEU A 1045 8.82 -46.26 8.56
CA LEU A 1045 9.18 -46.25 7.14
C LEU A 1045 8.96 -44.87 6.53
N ASN A 1046 7.76 -44.30 6.72
CA ASN A 1046 7.38 -43.00 6.18
C ASN A 1046 8.30 -41.90 6.73
N LEU A 1047 8.60 -41.91 8.04
CA LEU A 1047 9.55 -40.97 8.64
C LEU A 1047 10.99 -41.18 8.15
N PHE A 1048 11.47 -42.43 8.12
CA PHE A 1048 12.84 -42.72 7.69
C PHE A 1048 13.05 -42.39 6.21
N ALA A 1049 12.05 -42.61 5.36
CA ALA A 1049 12.12 -42.33 3.94
C ALA A 1049 11.96 -40.84 3.59
N GLY A 1050 11.43 -40.02 4.50
CA GLY A 1050 11.25 -38.58 4.29
C GLY A 1050 9.88 -38.18 3.73
N GLN A 1051 8.80 -38.88 4.11
CA GLN A 1051 7.44 -38.56 3.67
C GLN A 1051 6.94 -37.23 4.25
N LEU A 1052 6.34 -36.39 3.39
CA LEU A 1052 5.96 -35.01 3.75
C LEU A 1052 4.44 -34.81 3.90
N TYR A 1053 3.62 -35.68 3.30
CA TYR A 1053 2.17 -35.56 3.26
C TYR A 1053 1.47 -36.81 3.78
N PHE A 1054 0.45 -36.59 4.63
CA PHE A 1054 -0.42 -37.64 5.16
C PHE A 1054 -1.56 -37.97 4.20
N LYS A 1055 -1.99 -39.23 4.17
CA LYS A 1055 -3.17 -39.73 3.46
C LYS A 1055 -4.48 -39.25 4.06
N SER A 1056 -4.54 -39.17 5.38
CA SER A 1056 -5.77 -38.82 6.11
C SER A 1056 -5.46 -38.17 7.45
N TYR A 1057 -6.44 -37.48 8.01
CA TYR A 1057 -6.33 -36.94 9.37
C TYR A 1057 -6.01 -38.01 10.43
N ALA A 1058 -6.46 -39.25 10.23
CA ALA A 1058 -6.17 -40.36 11.13
C ALA A 1058 -4.67 -40.71 11.17
N GLU A 1059 -3.97 -40.63 10.03
CA GLU A 1059 -2.53 -40.90 9.94
C GLU A 1059 -1.72 -39.79 10.63
N TYR A 1060 -2.13 -38.53 10.50
CA TYR A 1060 -1.56 -37.42 11.25
C TYR A 1060 -1.65 -37.66 12.77
N VAL A 1061 -2.84 -38.01 13.26
CA VAL A 1061 -3.06 -38.31 14.70
C VAL A 1061 -2.23 -39.50 15.15
N GLU A 1062 -2.11 -40.53 14.31
CA GLU A 1062 -1.30 -41.71 14.58
C GLU A 1062 0.19 -41.38 14.72
N LEU A 1063 0.76 -40.61 13.79
CA LEU A 1063 2.14 -40.13 13.87
C LEU A 1063 2.38 -39.38 15.20
N CYS A 1064 1.50 -38.44 15.55
CA CYS A 1064 1.61 -37.68 16.78
C CYS A 1064 1.58 -38.58 18.03
N ARG A 1065 0.73 -39.60 18.06
CA ARG A 1065 0.68 -40.58 19.17
C ARG A 1065 1.96 -41.38 19.30
N TYR A 1066 2.59 -41.79 18.18
CA TYR A 1066 3.86 -42.52 18.22
C TYR A 1066 5.00 -41.65 18.76
N LEU A 1067 5.12 -40.42 18.26
CA LEU A 1067 6.17 -39.47 18.66
C LEU A 1067 5.94 -38.84 20.04
N GLY A 1068 4.75 -38.95 20.62
CA GLY A 1068 4.40 -38.25 21.87
C GLY A 1068 4.14 -36.76 21.68
N LEU A 1069 3.68 -36.35 20.49
CA LEU A 1069 3.29 -34.99 20.17
C LEU A 1069 1.79 -34.76 20.40
N ALA A 1070 1.43 -33.57 20.86
CA ALA A 1070 0.04 -33.17 20.96
C ALA A 1070 -0.58 -32.89 19.58
N TRP A 1071 -1.69 -33.58 19.30
CA TRP A 1071 -2.55 -33.36 18.13
C TRP A 1071 -3.88 -32.67 18.50
N GLU A 1072 -4.14 -32.50 19.80
CA GLU A 1072 -5.28 -31.79 20.40
C GLU A 1072 -4.79 -30.96 21.59
N ALA A 1073 -5.67 -30.15 22.19
CA ALA A 1073 -5.34 -29.37 23.39
C ALA A 1073 -4.88 -30.30 24.54
N PRO A 1074 -3.88 -29.89 25.35
CA PRO A 1074 -3.38 -30.72 26.45
C PRO A 1074 -4.48 -31.04 27.46
N LYS A 1075 -4.46 -32.27 27.98
CA LYS A 1075 -5.36 -32.72 29.06
C LYS A 1075 -4.87 -32.19 30.41
N GLU A 1076 -5.76 -32.05 31.39
CA GLU A 1076 -5.40 -31.58 32.74
C GLU A 1076 -4.24 -32.41 33.32
N GLY A 1077 -3.15 -31.73 33.70
CA GLY A 1077 -1.94 -32.34 34.26
C GLY A 1077 -0.83 -32.69 33.25
N GLN A 1078 -1.02 -32.43 31.94
CA GLN A 1078 0.03 -32.54 30.92
C GLN A 1078 0.63 -31.17 30.60
N GLU A 1079 1.95 -31.06 30.63
CA GLU A 1079 2.69 -29.89 30.15
C GLU A 1079 3.16 -30.13 28.71
N LEU A 1080 3.21 -29.08 27.89
CA LEU A 1080 3.70 -29.16 26.51
C LEU A 1080 4.97 -28.32 26.34
N GLN A 1081 5.96 -28.90 25.68
CA GLN A 1081 7.12 -28.14 25.19
C GLN A 1081 6.71 -27.25 24.00
N VAL A 1082 7.57 -26.30 23.63
CA VAL A 1082 7.30 -25.32 22.54
C VAL A 1082 7.05 -26.01 21.19
N ASP A 1083 7.69 -27.15 20.95
CA ASP A 1083 7.52 -28.00 19.77
C ASP A 1083 6.31 -28.96 19.89
N GLY A 1084 5.58 -28.91 21.00
CA GLY A 1084 4.39 -29.69 21.31
C GLY A 1084 4.62 -31.12 21.79
N PHE A 1085 5.82 -31.46 22.25
CA PHE A 1085 6.08 -32.70 22.95
C PHE A 1085 5.42 -32.75 24.33
N ILE A 1086 4.76 -33.87 24.66
CA ILE A 1086 3.98 -34.05 25.90
C ILE A 1086 4.89 -34.44 27.07
N VAL A 1087 4.74 -33.74 28.20
CA VAL A 1087 5.47 -33.98 29.46
C VAL A 1087 4.47 -34.24 30.60
N PRO A 1088 4.59 -35.36 31.35
CA PRO A 1088 5.53 -36.47 31.16
C PRO A 1088 5.30 -37.22 29.84
N PRO A 1089 6.33 -37.88 29.27
CA PRO A 1089 6.23 -38.56 27.98
C PRO A 1089 5.04 -39.52 27.90
N ALA A 1090 4.20 -39.33 26.87
CA ALA A 1090 2.96 -40.09 26.67
C ALA A 1090 2.91 -40.80 25.29
N GLY A 1091 4.00 -40.77 24.53
CA GLY A 1091 4.08 -41.37 23.21
C GLY A 1091 4.20 -42.90 23.25
N VAL A 1092 3.70 -43.58 22.22
CA VAL A 1092 3.75 -45.05 22.11
C VAL A 1092 5.19 -45.56 22.05
N TRP A 1093 6.13 -44.79 21.48
CA TRP A 1093 7.55 -45.13 21.47
C TRP A 1093 8.28 -44.81 22.78
N CYS A 1094 7.59 -44.28 23.80
CA CYS A 1094 8.16 -44.00 25.12
C CYS A 1094 9.45 -43.15 25.09
N LEU A 1095 9.54 -42.20 24.16
CA LEU A 1095 10.69 -41.31 24.02
C LEU A 1095 10.85 -40.44 25.27
N ASN A 1096 12.07 -40.30 25.80
CA ASN A 1096 12.31 -39.50 27.01
C ASN A 1096 12.48 -38.00 26.71
N LYS A 1097 12.76 -37.65 25.45
CA LYS A 1097 12.95 -36.28 24.94
C LYS A 1097 12.21 -36.11 23.62
N SER A 1098 11.98 -34.85 23.23
CA SER A 1098 11.37 -34.54 21.94
C SER A 1098 12.27 -34.93 20.75
N PRO A 1099 11.76 -35.70 19.77
CA PRO A 1099 12.49 -36.04 18.55
C PRO A 1099 12.40 -34.95 17.46
N VAL A 1100 11.66 -33.85 17.71
CA VAL A 1100 11.30 -32.88 16.67
C VAL A 1100 12.52 -32.18 16.04
N GLY A 1101 13.51 -31.78 16.84
CA GLY A 1101 14.74 -31.15 16.34
C GLY A 1101 15.50 -32.07 15.38
N PHE A 1102 15.73 -33.32 15.82
CA PHE A 1102 16.35 -34.36 15.00
C PHE A 1102 15.57 -34.61 13.70
N LEU A 1103 14.25 -34.79 13.77
CA LEU A 1103 13.44 -35.02 12.58
C LEU A 1103 13.49 -33.83 11.63
N ARG A 1104 13.51 -32.60 12.13
CA ARG A 1104 13.58 -31.40 11.28
C ARG A 1104 14.85 -31.35 10.46
N ASP A 1105 15.99 -31.59 11.09
CA ASP A 1105 17.28 -31.54 10.42
C ASP A 1105 17.49 -32.76 9.53
N TYR A 1106 17.04 -33.94 9.97
CA TYR A 1106 17.07 -35.15 9.15
C TYR A 1106 16.26 -35.00 7.85
N MET A 1107 15.06 -34.41 7.93
CA MET A 1107 14.22 -34.17 6.75
C MET A 1107 14.86 -33.17 5.79
N LYS A 1108 15.51 -32.11 6.31
CA LYS A 1108 16.30 -31.18 5.49
C LYS A 1108 17.45 -31.91 4.78
N THR A 1109 18.18 -32.76 5.51
CA THR A 1109 19.27 -33.55 4.94
C THR A 1109 18.79 -34.48 3.83
N ARG A 1110 17.67 -35.18 4.03
CA ARG A 1110 17.04 -36.05 3.02
C ARG A 1110 16.63 -35.33 1.74
N ARG A 1111 16.46 -34.01 1.82
CA ARG A 1111 16.07 -33.15 0.72
C ARG A 1111 17.19 -32.20 0.29
N GLU A 1112 18.45 -32.52 0.59
CA GLU A 1112 19.59 -31.70 0.15
C GLU A 1112 19.52 -30.21 0.58
N GLY A 1113 18.82 -29.92 1.68
CA GLY A 1113 18.63 -28.57 2.21
C GLY A 1113 17.39 -27.85 1.72
N GLU A 1114 16.57 -28.44 0.85
CA GLU A 1114 15.28 -27.85 0.47
C GLU A 1114 14.39 -27.65 1.70
N GLY A 1115 13.68 -26.51 1.76
CA GLY A 1115 12.73 -26.23 2.84
C GLY A 1115 11.62 -27.29 2.93
N MET A 1116 10.85 -27.34 4.02
CA MET A 1116 9.68 -28.23 4.13
C MET A 1116 8.48 -27.59 4.85
N GLU A 1117 8.59 -26.31 5.20
CA GLU A 1117 7.66 -25.58 6.09
C GLU A 1117 6.20 -25.61 5.58
N LYS A 1118 6.00 -25.65 4.25
CA LYS A 1118 4.68 -25.67 3.60
C LYS A 1118 4.00 -27.05 3.55
N THR A 1119 4.69 -28.11 3.98
CA THR A 1119 4.19 -29.49 3.92
C THR A 1119 3.40 -29.86 5.18
N HIS A 1120 2.65 -30.98 5.16
CA HIS A 1120 1.93 -31.43 6.35
C HIS A 1120 2.89 -31.78 7.49
N LEU A 1121 3.96 -32.53 7.20
CA LEU A 1121 4.96 -32.88 8.21
C LEU A 1121 5.73 -31.66 8.71
N GLY A 1122 6.11 -30.72 7.82
CA GLY A 1122 6.79 -29.48 8.19
C GLY A 1122 6.01 -28.68 9.24
N LYS A 1123 4.72 -28.42 8.97
CA LYS A 1123 3.81 -27.76 9.93
C LYS A 1123 3.77 -28.46 11.29
N VAL A 1124 3.75 -29.80 11.31
CA VAL A 1124 3.72 -30.57 12.56
C VAL A 1124 5.03 -30.42 13.34
N LEU A 1125 6.18 -30.44 12.65
CA LEU A 1125 7.52 -30.28 13.22
C LEU A 1125 7.85 -28.83 13.63
N GLU A 1126 7.09 -27.86 13.16
CA GLU A 1126 7.09 -26.47 13.63
C GLU A 1126 6.15 -26.24 14.83
N GLY A 1127 5.43 -27.27 15.27
CA GLY A 1127 4.51 -27.19 16.41
C GLY A 1127 3.07 -26.80 16.04
N GLY A 1128 2.69 -26.85 14.75
CA GLY A 1128 1.33 -26.57 14.28
C GLY A 1128 0.36 -27.72 14.43
N LEU A 1129 -0.93 -27.40 14.47
CA LEU A 1129 -2.02 -28.37 14.36
C LEU A 1129 -2.57 -28.35 12.93
N LEU A 1130 -2.81 -29.51 12.35
CA LEU A 1130 -3.47 -29.61 11.04
C LEU A 1130 -4.98 -29.61 11.23
N GLU A 1131 -5.72 -28.90 10.37
CA GLU A 1131 -7.18 -29.01 10.32
C GLU A 1131 -7.61 -30.22 9.47
N LYS A 1132 -8.76 -30.84 9.79
CA LYS A 1132 -9.26 -31.99 9.02
C LYS A 1132 -9.40 -31.68 7.51
N ARG A 1133 -9.91 -30.49 7.18
CA ARG A 1133 -10.06 -29.98 5.81
C ARG A 1133 -8.74 -29.69 5.06
N GLU A 1134 -7.60 -29.67 5.76
CA GLU A 1134 -6.30 -29.51 5.10
C GLU A 1134 -5.78 -30.85 4.55
N ILE A 1135 -6.23 -31.97 5.11
CA ILE A 1135 -5.76 -33.32 4.76
C ILE A 1135 -6.85 -34.09 4.00
N ASP A 1136 -8.06 -34.11 4.54
CA ASP A 1136 -9.20 -34.79 3.96
C ASP A 1136 -9.90 -33.79 3.03
N SER A 1137 -9.69 -33.94 1.71
CA SER A 1137 -10.54 -33.29 0.71
C SER A 1137 -11.93 -33.92 0.79
N GLU A 1138 -12.95 -33.13 1.14
CA GLU A 1138 -14.36 -33.57 1.02
C GLU A 1138 -14.69 -34.01 -0.40
#